data_AF-A0A9D9U4K0-F1
#
_entry.id   AF-A0A9D9U4K0-F1
#
_cell.length_a   1.000
_cell.length_b   1.000
_cell.length_c   1.000
_cell.angle_alpha   90.00
_cell.angle_beta   90.00
_cell.angle_gamma   90.00
#
_symmetry.space_group_name_H-M   'P 1'
#
loop_
_entity.id
_entity.type
_entity.pdbx_description
1 polymer ?
#
loop_
_entity_poly.entity_id
_entity_poly.type
_entity_poly.pdbx_seq_one_letter_code
_entity_poly.pdbx_strand_id
1 'polypeptide(L)'
;MNFLLYSRINAGNIGCSLGAPEYSYYFLLKEFRAAFERLGTVTLVEDPASEADALFDRCRAQGERCVLIAFTAPQNLPEVRRCPVVPVIAWEFERIPDETWGGNPRNDWRFALAGCACVITLSQYAAAAVKRTMGSQFPVLSVPVPLWERMGDVRERGDRAGEADARRICVDGAVFDTRDFEKGPDRLRCNRPYAAYALELWDGQEHALDFRLLSPDAGALLGFYRPEPWGAWSRNDEVWIALPWLLHGDVEMELELRAYGRNQGRPLVAGLGDAYRPLRIGGGEELHTLRFRLDRPARMLHITGIDPRPLAGAAEERSIGVGITSLRLLPAAESPSRGPIRLELRAGYPEGGLLQEFWAPESWGTWSASATPWLMLPRPVQGRVTLRVGIIGYAHNVETPITFYLGGQTCTVVPRADVQALKLDFDLPEPAQVLGFTGVSSRPAAESADPRTLGIGLCCVAIDELGPPVEPEDPPRPVSAHVRQQLALNGTVYTSVLNPRDDRKNWILLVSAFCTAFADREDVTLLLKMTHNLQRSYIFELHKLMQRLPSFACRVVVVHGFLDEEDYGELIRRTDFYVNVSKAEGLCIPLMEFMSCGKPALAPRHTSLLDYLDDANSIAIEATTEPCIWPHDERAVLRTLQYRVSWESTVAAFRRSFSVYHEDPQSYRRMGAAAAETMARYCGIDGVTAGIGAFLDDALPGGDE
;
A
#
# COMPACT_ATOMS: atom_id res chain seq x y z
N MET A 1 5.17 -38.76 -26.87
CA MET A 1 5.94 -37.50 -26.76
C MET A 1 6.23 -37.26 -25.29
N ASN A 2 7.45 -36.88 -24.94
CA ASN A 2 7.83 -36.48 -23.58
C ASN A 2 8.04 -34.97 -23.52
N PHE A 3 7.41 -34.31 -22.56
CA PHE A 3 7.49 -32.87 -22.34
C PHE A 3 8.21 -32.62 -21.02
N LEU A 4 9.37 -31.97 -21.10
CA LEU A 4 10.05 -31.42 -19.94
C LEU A 4 9.51 -30.01 -19.75
N LEU A 5 8.88 -29.70 -18.61
CA LEU A 5 8.38 -28.35 -18.34
C LEU A 5 9.29 -27.66 -17.33
N TYR A 6 9.66 -26.41 -17.64
CA TYR A 6 10.53 -25.60 -16.81
C TYR A 6 9.97 -24.19 -16.62
N SER A 7 10.02 -23.71 -15.38
CA SER A 7 9.93 -22.29 -15.04
C SER A 7 10.92 -21.99 -13.92
N ARG A 8 11.62 -20.86 -14.00
CA ARG A 8 12.62 -20.45 -12.99
C ARG A 8 12.01 -20.31 -11.58
N ILE A 9 10.81 -19.74 -11.52
CA ILE A 9 9.99 -19.68 -10.30
C ILE A 9 9.12 -20.93 -10.27
N ASN A 10 9.06 -21.61 -9.13
CA ASN A 10 8.39 -22.88 -8.93
C ASN A 10 7.70 -22.94 -7.56
N ALA A 11 7.09 -24.08 -7.24
CA ALA A 11 6.34 -24.26 -6.00
C ALA A 11 7.18 -24.02 -4.73
N GLY A 12 8.49 -24.27 -4.77
CA GLY A 12 9.39 -24.10 -3.63
C GLY A 12 9.79 -22.64 -3.35
N ASN A 13 9.70 -21.74 -4.33
CA ASN A 13 10.15 -20.34 -4.18
C ASN A 13 9.08 -19.28 -4.47
N ILE A 14 7.91 -19.64 -5.00
CA ILE A 14 6.84 -18.68 -5.36
C ILE A 14 6.39 -17.80 -4.19
N GLY A 15 6.39 -18.31 -2.95
CA GLY A 15 6.01 -17.52 -1.77
C GLY A 15 6.88 -16.28 -1.57
N CYS A 16 8.19 -16.40 -1.79
CA CYS A 16 9.15 -15.30 -1.68
C CYS A 16 9.29 -14.50 -2.98
N SER A 17 8.93 -15.08 -4.13
CA SER A 17 9.06 -14.48 -5.46
C SER A 17 7.77 -13.85 -6.01
N LEU A 18 6.66 -13.89 -5.27
CA LEU A 18 5.39 -13.31 -5.70
C LEU A 18 5.53 -11.80 -5.94
N GLY A 19 5.34 -11.37 -7.19
CA GLY A 19 5.49 -9.98 -7.62
C GLY A 19 6.86 -9.63 -8.21
N ALA A 20 7.85 -10.54 -8.13
CA ALA A 20 9.16 -10.37 -8.77
C ALA A 20 9.07 -10.59 -10.30
N PRO A 21 10.03 -10.11 -11.12
CA PRO A 21 10.04 -10.41 -12.55
C PRO A 21 9.91 -11.92 -12.83
N GLU A 22 9.14 -12.28 -13.87
CA GLU A 22 8.89 -13.67 -14.31
C GLU A 22 8.05 -14.57 -13.39
N TYR A 23 7.56 -14.09 -12.23
CA TYR A 23 6.73 -14.91 -11.34
C TYR A 23 5.46 -15.46 -12.00
N SER A 24 4.91 -14.75 -12.98
CA SER A 24 3.74 -15.15 -13.75
C SER A 24 3.95 -16.42 -14.57
N TYR A 25 5.20 -16.75 -14.95
CA TYR A 25 5.49 -17.97 -15.71
C TYR A 25 5.23 -19.24 -14.92
N TYR A 26 5.34 -19.21 -13.59
CA TYR A 26 4.95 -20.34 -12.75
C TYR A 26 3.45 -20.65 -12.88
N PHE A 27 2.61 -19.61 -12.86
CA PHE A 27 1.17 -19.76 -13.03
C PHE A 27 0.83 -20.23 -14.45
N LEU A 28 1.53 -19.71 -15.48
CA LEU A 28 1.37 -20.21 -16.85
C LEU A 28 1.70 -21.70 -16.95
N LEU A 29 2.84 -22.13 -16.42
CA LEU A 29 3.23 -23.55 -16.42
C LEU A 29 2.15 -24.42 -15.75
N LYS A 30 1.64 -23.99 -14.59
CA LYS A 30 0.59 -24.72 -13.86
C LYS A 30 -0.64 -24.95 -14.72
N GLU A 31 -1.10 -23.94 -15.45
CA GLU A 31 -2.29 -24.05 -16.30
C GLU A 31 -2.01 -24.88 -17.57
N PHE A 32 -0.89 -24.65 -18.24
CA PHE A 32 -0.54 -25.39 -19.46
C PHE A 32 -0.20 -26.86 -19.22
N ARG A 33 0.16 -27.24 -17.98
CA ARG A 33 0.49 -28.61 -17.62
C ARG A 33 -0.59 -29.60 -18.05
N ALA A 34 -1.87 -29.29 -17.78
CA ALA A 34 -2.98 -30.15 -18.15
C ALA A 34 -3.10 -30.35 -19.67
N ALA A 35 -2.78 -29.32 -20.46
CA ALA A 35 -2.77 -29.42 -21.92
C ALA A 35 -1.64 -30.31 -22.44
N PHE A 36 -0.44 -30.24 -21.85
CA PHE A 36 0.69 -31.10 -22.21
C PHE A 36 0.50 -32.55 -21.75
N GLU A 37 -0.11 -32.79 -20.59
CA GLU A 37 -0.43 -34.14 -20.09
C GLU A 37 -1.41 -34.88 -21.02
N ARG A 38 -2.27 -34.15 -21.75
CA ARG A 38 -3.13 -34.73 -22.79
C ARG A 38 -2.38 -35.10 -24.08
N LEU A 39 -1.23 -34.49 -24.34
CA LEU A 39 -0.40 -34.75 -25.52
C LEU A 39 0.65 -35.83 -25.27
N GLY A 40 1.01 -36.09 -24.01
CA GLY A 40 2.04 -37.06 -23.67
C GLY A 40 2.50 -36.98 -22.22
N THR A 41 3.64 -37.61 -21.94
CA THR A 41 4.21 -37.68 -20.59
C THR A 41 4.84 -36.34 -20.22
N VAL A 42 4.54 -35.83 -19.02
CA VAL A 42 5.08 -34.57 -18.51
C VAL A 42 6.04 -34.83 -17.34
N THR A 43 7.22 -34.20 -17.40
CA THR A 43 8.22 -34.18 -16.32
C THR A 43 8.53 -32.72 -15.98
N LEU A 44 8.42 -32.35 -14.71
CA LEU A 44 8.88 -31.04 -14.24
C LEU A 44 10.40 -31.08 -14.01
N VAL A 45 11.10 -30.06 -14.49
CA VAL A 45 12.57 -29.95 -14.36
C VAL A 45 12.90 -28.72 -13.54
N GLU A 46 13.85 -28.84 -12.61
CA GLU A 46 14.27 -27.74 -11.73
C GLU A 46 15.51 -27.03 -12.28
N ASP A 47 16.50 -27.79 -12.77
CA ASP A 47 17.72 -27.30 -13.39
C ASP A 47 17.89 -27.90 -14.80
N PRO A 48 17.23 -27.31 -15.83
CA PRO A 48 17.31 -27.81 -17.20
C PRO A 48 18.72 -27.82 -17.78
N ALA A 49 19.66 -27.00 -17.28
CA ALA A 49 21.02 -26.99 -17.77
C ALA A 49 21.78 -28.29 -17.43
N SER A 50 21.44 -28.94 -16.32
CA SER A 50 22.03 -30.23 -15.92
C SER A 50 21.15 -31.44 -16.25
N GLU A 51 19.82 -31.26 -16.29
CA GLU A 51 18.87 -32.38 -16.39
C GLU A 51 18.35 -32.65 -17.81
N ALA A 52 18.10 -31.60 -18.60
CA ALA A 52 17.29 -31.71 -19.82
C ALA A 52 17.94 -32.62 -20.87
N ASP A 53 19.24 -32.46 -21.09
CA ASP A 53 20.01 -33.25 -22.05
C ASP A 53 20.11 -34.74 -21.64
N ALA A 54 20.20 -35.04 -20.35
CA ALA A 54 20.22 -36.41 -19.84
C ALA A 54 18.85 -37.10 -19.96
N LEU A 55 17.77 -36.35 -19.71
CA LEU A 55 16.39 -36.81 -19.93
C LEU A 55 16.11 -37.05 -21.42
N PHE A 56 16.56 -36.13 -22.28
CA PHE A 56 16.44 -36.24 -23.72
C PHE A 56 17.15 -37.49 -24.25
N ASP A 57 18.40 -37.76 -23.83
CA ASP A 57 19.13 -38.96 -24.23
C ASP A 57 18.41 -40.25 -23.84
N ARG A 58 17.82 -40.29 -22.63
CA ARG A 58 17.07 -41.45 -22.16
C ARG A 58 15.84 -41.71 -23.02
N CYS A 59 15.06 -40.68 -23.31
CA CYS A 59 13.89 -40.80 -24.18
C CYS A 59 14.30 -41.25 -25.60
N ARG A 60 15.36 -40.65 -26.14
CA ARG A 60 15.90 -41.01 -27.46
C ARG A 60 16.37 -42.46 -27.53
N ALA A 61 17.03 -42.96 -26.48
CA ALA A 61 17.43 -44.37 -26.38
C ALA A 61 16.24 -45.34 -26.36
N GLN A 62 15.05 -44.87 -25.98
CA GLN A 62 13.79 -45.61 -25.97
C GLN A 62 12.97 -45.42 -27.26
N GLY A 63 13.46 -44.65 -28.23
CA GLY A 63 12.72 -44.32 -29.47
C GLY A 63 11.61 -43.28 -29.25
N GLU A 64 11.64 -42.54 -28.15
CA GLU A 64 10.63 -41.56 -27.79
C GLU A 64 11.10 -40.13 -28.07
N ARG A 65 10.23 -39.30 -28.65
CA ARG A 65 10.48 -37.86 -28.82
C ARG A 65 10.45 -37.15 -27.46
N CYS A 66 11.35 -36.18 -27.27
CA CYS A 66 11.46 -35.39 -26.04
C CYS A 66 11.74 -33.92 -26.37
N VAL A 67 11.05 -33.00 -25.70
CA VAL A 67 11.19 -31.54 -25.87
C VAL A 67 11.14 -30.84 -24.53
N LEU A 68 11.93 -29.77 -24.39
CA LEU A 68 11.86 -28.84 -23.25
C LEU A 68 10.95 -27.66 -23.58
N ILE A 69 9.85 -27.53 -22.85
CA ILE A 69 8.96 -26.38 -22.87
C ILE A 69 9.40 -25.42 -21.75
N ALA A 70 9.97 -24.28 -22.12
CA ALA A 70 10.53 -23.32 -21.18
C ALA A 70 9.62 -22.10 -21.02
N PHE A 71 8.98 -21.97 -19.86
CA PHE A 71 8.18 -20.81 -19.45
C PHE A 71 9.11 -19.76 -18.85
N THR A 72 9.72 -18.95 -19.71
CA THR A 72 10.71 -17.94 -19.33
C THR A 72 10.90 -16.94 -20.47
N ALA A 73 11.40 -15.73 -20.16
CA ALA A 73 11.76 -14.78 -21.19
C ALA A 73 13.01 -15.25 -21.98
N PRO A 74 13.14 -14.97 -23.29
CA PRO A 74 14.23 -15.48 -24.12
C PRO A 74 15.65 -15.24 -23.59
N GLN A 75 15.92 -14.08 -22.99
CA GLN A 75 17.21 -13.77 -22.39
C GLN A 75 17.58 -14.73 -21.23
N ASN A 76 16.60 -15.40 -20.63
CA ASN A 76 16.75 -16.34 -19.52
C ASN A 76 16.58 -17.81 -19.94
N LEU A 77 16.55 -18.13 -21.24
CA LEU A 77 16.47 -19.53 -21.68
C LEU A 77 17.65 -20.36 -21.18
N PRO A 78 17.41 -21.60 -20.71
CA PRO A 78 18.48 -22.42 -20.18
C PRO A 78 19.47 -22.83 -21.26
N GLU A 79 20.74 -23.00 -20.88
CA GLU A 79 21.78 -23.49 -21.79
C GLU A 79 21.67 -25.00 -21.97
N VAL A 80 20.91 -25.40 -22.98
CA VAL A 80 20.64 -26.80 -23.33
C VAL A 80 21.20 -27.08 -24.72
N ARG A 81 21.97 -28.17 -24.88
CA ARG A 81 22.74 -28.40 -26.11
C ARG A 81 22.06 -29.36 -27.08
N ARG A 82 21.30 -30.33 -26.58
CA ARG A 82 20.77 -31.45 -27.40
C ARG A 82 19.26 -31.53 -27.36
N CYS A 83 18.64 -31.36 -26.19
CA CYS A 83 17.19 -31.35 -26.08
C CYS A 83 16.63 -30.11 -26.82
N PRO A 84 15.68 -30.27 -27.78
CA PRO A 84 15.02 -29.14 -28.41
C PRO A 84 14.29 -28.28 -27.38
N VAL A 85 14.45 -26.96 -27.47
CA VAL A 85 13.83 -26.00 -26.56
C VAL A 85 12.73 -25.24 -27.30
N VAL A 86 11.53 -25.22 -26.72
CA VAL A 86 10.38 -24.42 -27.17
C VAL A 86 10.04 -23.43 -26.06
N PRO A 87 10.41 -22.15 -26.21
CA PRO A 87 10.01 -21.12 -25.27
C PRO A 87 8.50 -20.86 -25.33
N VAL A 88 7.88 -20.68 -24.17
CA VAL A 88 6.55 -20.09 -24.01
C VAL A 88 6.76 -18.69 -23.44
N ILE A 89 6.45 -17.65 -24.23
CA ILE A 89 6.75 -16.26 -23.86
C ILE A 89 5.49 -15.42 -23.69
N ALA A 90 5.47 -14.60 -22.65
CA ALA A 90 4.54 -13.51 -22.47
C ALA A 90 5.20 -12.21 -22.95
N TRP A 91 4.54 -11.50 -23.87
CA TRP A 91 5.03 -10.22 -24.38
C TRP A 91 3.88 -9.28 -24.71
N GLU A 92 4.04 -8.01 -24.32
CA GLU A 92 2.97 -7.02 -24.36
C GLU A 92 3.31 -5.76 -25.15
N PHE A 93 4.51 -5.68 -25.72
CA PHE A 93 4.98 -4.49 -26.43
C PHE A 93 5.10 -4.73 -27.93
N GLU A 94 5.12 -3.63 -28.68
CA GLU A 94 5.07 -3.64 -30.14
C GLU A 94 6.26 -4.36 -30.82
N ARG A 95 7.44 -4.29 -30.20
CA ARG A 95 8.67 -4.96 -30.64
C ARG A 95 9.34 -5.68 -29.47
N ILE A 96 9.80 -6.91 -29.71
CA ILE A 96 10.72 -7.61 -28.80
C ILE A 96 12.13 -6.98 -28.87
N PRO A 97 12.97 -7.13 -27.82
CA PRO A 97 14.36 -6.70 -27.85
C PRO A 97 15.16 -7.27 -29.00
N ASP A 98 15.82 -6.40 -29.75
CA ASP A 98 16.62 -6.73 -30.93
C ASP A 98 17.99 -6.02 -30.95
N GLU A 99 18.46 -5.60 -29.77
CA GLU A 99 19.77 -4.97 -29.57
C GLU A 99 20.52 -5.63 -28.41
N THR A 100 21.85 -5.58 -28.47
CA THR A 100 22.70 -5.95 -27.34
C THR A 100 22.99 -4.73 -26.47
N TRP A 101 22.99 -4.92 -25.14
CA TRP A 101 23.48 -3.94 -24.18
C TRP A 101 24.21 -4.61 -23.01
N GLY A 102 25.05 -3.84 -22.30
CA GLY A 102 25.82 -4.34 -21.15
C GLY A 102 26.81 -5.46 -21.48
N GLY A 103 27.22 -5.60 -22.76
CA GLY A 103 28.07 -6.71 -23.21
C GLY A 103 27.40 -8.09 -23.19
N ASN A 104 26.09 -8.16 -22.93
CA ASN A 104 25.34 -9.41 -22.86
C ASN A 104 24.53 -9.64 -24.15
N PRO A 105 24.93 -10.56 -25.04
CA PRO A 105 24.23 -10.81 -26.30
C PRO A 105 22.83 -11.37 -26.10
N ARG A 106 22.51 -11.96 -24.94
CA ARG A 106 21.20 -12.54 -24.64
C ARG A 106 20.10 -11.49 -24.50
N ASN A 107 20.47 -10.22 -24.34
CA ASN A 107 19.56 -9.09 -24.35
C ASN A 107 18.94 -8.86 -25.75
N ASP A 108 19.63 -9.26 -26.82
CA ASP A 108 19.03 -9.37 -28.14
C ASP A 108 18.28 -10.71 -28.23
N TRP A 109 16.95 -10.66 -28.17
CA TRP A 109 16.15 -11.88 -28.12
C TRP A 109 16.26 -12.71 -29.40
N ARG A 110 16.72 -12.12 -30.52
CA ARG A 110 16.99 -12.87 -31.75
C ARG A 110 18.05 -13.92 -31.54
N PHE A 111 19.06 -13.63 -30.74
CA PHE A 111 20.14 -14.58 -30.45
C PHE A 111 19.60 -15.83 -29.75
N ALA A 112 18.75 -15.63 -28.74
CA ALA A 112 18.15 -16.72 -27.99
C ALA A 112 17.14 -17.52 -28.84
N LEU A 113 16.29 -16.82 -29.59
CA LEU A 113 15.24 -17.44 -30.42
C LEU A 113 15.81 -18.14 -31.67
N ALA A 114 16.94 -17.71 -32.21
CA ALA A 114 17.59 -18.37 -33.35
C ALA A 114 18.05 -19.80 -33.04
N GLY A 115 18.31 -20.12 -31.76
CA GLY A 115 18.59 -21.48 -31.31
C GLY A 115 17.35 -22.35 -31.08
N CYS A 116 16.15 -21.80 -31.23
CA CYS A 116 14.88 -22.50 -31.02
C CYS A 116 14.22 -22.81 -32.37
N ALA A 117 13.65 -24.00 -32.52
CA ALA A 117 12.93 -24.37 -33.76
C ALA A 117 11.62 -23.59 -33.92
N CYS A 118 10.99 -23.25 -32.81
CA CYS A 118 9.72 -22.54 -32.77
C CYS A 118 9.52 -21.86 -31.42
N VAL A 119 8.50 -21.01 -31.31
CA VAL A 119 8.10 -20.36 -30.05
C VAL A 119 6.59 -20.35 -29.90
N ILE A 120 6.14 -20.48 -28.67
CA ILE A 120 4.74 -20.32 -28.28
C ILE A 120 4.58 -18.96 -27.59
N THR A 121 3.58 -18.21 -28.00
CA THR A 121 3.21 -16.89 -27.45
C THR A 121 1.77 -16.95 -26.92
N LEU A 122 1.44 -16.04 -26.00
CA LEU A 122 0.12 -16.03 -25.36
C LEU A 122 -0.94 -15.18 -26.08
N SER A 123 -0.55 -14.48 -27.14
CA SER A 123 -1.46 -13.61 -27.90
C SER A 123 -1.00 -13.38 -29.33
N GLN A 124 -1.94 -13.01 -30.20
CA GLN A 124 -1.63 -12.68 -31.58
C GLN A 124 -0.74 -11.44 -31.67
N TYR A 125 -0.90 -10.51 -30.73
CA TYR A 125 -0.06 -9.33 -30.60
C TYR A 125 1.42 -9.69 -30.35
N ALA A 126 1.67 -10.60 -29.40
CA ALA A 126 3.01 -11.11 -29.12
C ALA A 126 3.59 -11.88 -30.33
N ALA A 127 2.77 -12.73 -30.97
CA ALA A 127 3.19 -13.46 -32.17
C ALA A 127 3.62 -12.53 -33.30
N ALA A 128 2.87 -11.43 -33.51
CA ALA A 128 3.20 -10.42 -34.50
C ALA A 128 4.51 -9.69 -34.16
N ALA A 129 4.75 -9.36 -32.89
CA ALA A 129 5.99 -8.75 -32.44
C ALA A 129 7.21 -9.65 -32.70
N VAL A 130 7.09 -10.96 -32.42
CA VAL A 130 8.14 -11.94 -32.73
C VAL A 130 8.39 -12.04 -34.22
N LYS A 131 7.34 -12.26 -35.03
CA LYS A 131 7.48 -12.41 -36.50
C LYS A 131 8.05 -11.16 -37.16
N ARG A 132 7.78 -9.98 -36.62
CA ARG A 132 8.35 -8.72 -37.11
C ARG A 132 9.86 -8.67 -36.95
N THR A 133 10.38 -9.21 -35.85
CA THR A 133 11.81 -9.19 -35.53
C THR A 133 12.56 -10.41 -36.06
N MET A 134 11.97 -11.61 -35.99
CA MET A 134 12.58 -12.87 -36.43
C MET A 134 12.35 -13.17 -37.92
N GLY A 135 11.40 -12.48 -38.55
CA GLY A 135 10.95 -12.76 -39.91
C GLY A 135 9.64 -13.55 -39.95
N SER A 136 8.87 -13.36 -41.01
CA SER A 136 7.52 -13.93 -41.17
C SER A 136 7.49 -15.48 -41.25
N GLN A 137 8.62 -16.09 -41.61
CA GLN A 137 8.78 -17.54 -41.72
C GLN A 137 9.14 -18.22 -40.39
N PHE A 138 9.54 -17.47 -39.35
CA PHE A 138 9.86 -18.07 -38.06
C PHE A 138 8.59 -18.69 -37.45
N PRO A 139 8.62 -19.99 -37.05
CA PRO A 139 7.42 -20.65 -36.53
C PRO A 139 7.00 -20.09 -35.17
N VAL A 140 5.81 -19.49 -35.13
CA VAL A 140 5.23 -18.91 -33.91
C VAL A 140 3.78 -19.37 -33.76
N LEU A 141 3.47 -20.02 -32.65
CA LEU A 141 2.10 -20.31 -32.23
C LEU A 141 1.62 -19.21 -31.29
N SER A 142 0.38 -18.76 -31.48
CA SER A 142 -0.34 -18.01 -30.45
C SER A 142 -1.41 -18.93 -29.86
N VAL A 143 -1.35 -19.14 -28.56
CA VAL A 143 -2.33 -19.97 -27.85
C VAL A 143 -2.58 -19.40 -26.45
N PRO A 144 -3.84 -19.25 -26.02
CA PRO A 144 -4.15 -18.75 -24.70
C PRO A 144 -3.94 -19.82 -23.63
N VAL A 145 -4.01 -19.38 -22.37
CA VAL A 145 -3.96 -20.27 -21.21
C VAL A 145 -5.25 -21.09 -21.12
N PRO A 146 -5.19 -22.43 -21.03
CA PRO A 146 -6.36 -23.31 -20.96
C PRO A 146 -6.99 -23.31 -19.55
N LEU A 147 -7.87 -22.34 -19.27
CA LEU A 147 -8.44 -22.15 -17.92
C LEU A 147 -9.95 -22.36 -17.82
N TRP A 148 -10.64 -22.59 -18.94
CA TRP A 148 -12.11 -22.68 -18.95
C TRP A 148 -12.63 -23.76 -18.00
N GLU A 149 -12.06 -24.96 -18.05
CA GLU A 149 -12.48 -26.13 -17.26
C GLU A 149 -12.26 -25.92 -15.76
N ARG A 150 -11.14 -25.29 -15.38
CA ARG A 150 -10.81 -24.98 -13.98
C ARG A 150 -11.85 -24.06 -13.33
N MET A 151 -12.47 -23.17 -14.12
CA MET A 151 -13.51 -22.27 -13.63
C MET A 151 -14.91 -22.92 -13.52
N GLY A 152 -15.06 -24.22 -13.84
CA GLY A 152 -16.32 -24.96 -13.82
C GLY A 152 -17.06 -24.88 -12.49
N ASP A 153 -16.37 -25.20 -11.39
CA ASP A 153 -16.97 -25.22 -10.05
C ASP A 153 -17.49 -23.84 -9.62
N VAL A 154 -16.75 -22.77 -9.95
CA VAL A 154 -17.14 -21.39 -9.62
C VAL A 154 -18.39 -20.98 -10.41
N ARG A 155 -18.48 -21.36 -11.70
CA ARG A 155 -19.68 -21.15 -12.53
C ARG A 155 -20.91 -21.87 -11.96
N GLU A 156 -20.81 -23.17 -11.73
CA GLU A 156 -21.94 -24.00 -11.30
C GLU A 156 -22.52 -23.60 -9.94
N ARG A 157 -21.66 -23.15 -9.01
CA ARG A 157 -22.08 -22.62 -7.70
C ARG A 157 -22.75 -21.24 -7.82
N GLY A 158 -22.44 -20.47 -8.87
CA GLY A 158 -23.09 -19.18 -9.16
C GLY A 158 -24.58 -19.33 -9.43
N ASP A 159 -24.95 -20.35 -10.21
CA ASP A 159 -26.34 -20.61 -10.64
C ASP A 159 -27.27 -21.06 -9.49
N ARG A 160 -26.71 -21.44 -8.32
CA ARG A 160 -27.46 -22.05 -7.20
C ARG A 160 -27.69 -21.12 -5.99
N ALA A 161 -27.12 -19.91 -5.95
CA ALA A 161 -27.15 -19.07 -4.75
C ALA A 161 -28.39 -18.15 -4.68
N GLY A 162 -29.21 -18.31 -3.63
CA GLY A 162 -30.31 -17.39 -3.29
C GLY A 162 -29.85 -16.05 -2.67
N GLU A 163 -30.71 -15.04 -2.71
CA GLU A 163 -30.32 -13.62 -2.80
C GLU A 163 -30.13 -12.82 -1.49
N ALA A 164 -30.23 -13.37 -0.28
CA ALA A 164 -30.52 -12.51 0.89
C ALA A 164 -29.54 -12.44 2.09
N ASP A 165 -28.40 -13.16 2.18
CA ASP A 165 -27.50 -13.00 3.37
C ASP A 165 -25.98 -13.28 3.17
N ALA A 166 -25.47 -13.39 1.94
CA ALA A 166 -24.20 -14.08 1.69
C ALA A 166 -23.06 -13.27 1.04
N ARG A 167 -23.06 -11.93 1.04
CA ARG A 167 -21.99 -11.15 0.37
C ARG A 167 -20.71 -10.99 1.20
N ARG A 168 -20.16 -12.07 1.74
CA ARG A 168 -18.88 -12.08 2.45
C ARG A 168 -17.84 -12.91 1.70
N ILE A 169 -16.59 -12.49 1.79
CA ILE A 169 -15.42 -13.29 1.42
C ILE A 169 -14.53 -13.45 2.66
N CYS A 170 -13.86 -14.59 2.81
CA CYS A 170 -12.80 -14.71 3.80
C CYS A 170 -11.49 -14.24 3.16
N VAL A 171 -10.70 -13.51 3.93
CA VAL A 171 -9.39 -13.02 3.52
C VAL A 171 -8.39 -13.50 4.54
N ASP A 172 -7.33 -14.15 4.08
CA ASP A 172 -6.23 -14.53 4.93
C ASP A 172 -5.06 -13.55 4.76
N GLY A 173 -5.10 -12.44 5.52
CA GLY A 173 -4.16 -11.35 5.39
C GLY A 173 -4.71 -9.98 5.82
N ALA A 174 -4.14 -8.92 5.25
CA ALA A 174 -4.49 -7.54 5.58
C ALA A 174 -5.50 -6.94 4.60
N VAL A 175 -6.44 -6.17 5.13
CA VAL A 175 -7.50 -5.52 4.35
C VAL A 175 -7.52 -4.04 4.67
N PHE A 176 -7.08 -3.22 3.72
CA PHE A 176 -7.31 -1.77 3.80
C PHE A 176 -8.73 -1.48 3.30
N ASP A 177 -9.61 -0.98 4.16
CA ASP A 177 -10.97 -0.57 3.80
C ASP A 177 -11.15 0.92 4.10
N THR A 178 -11.47 1.71 3.09
CA THR A 178 -11.69 3.18 3.24
C THR A 178 -12.79 3.56 4.24
N ARG A 179 -13.65 2.63 4.67
CA ARG A 179 -14.61 2.87 5.76
C ARG A 179 -13.96 2.97 7.13
N ASP A 180 -12.75 2.44 7.30
CA ASP A 180 -11.99 2.53 8.55
C ASP A 180 -11.23 3.87 8.66
N PHE A 181 -11.45 4.82 7.74
CA PHE A 181 -10.75 6.10 7.70
C PHE A 181 -11.71 7.29 7.70
N GLU A 182 -11.39 8.33 8.47
CA GLU A 182 -11.97 9.66 8.27
C GLU A 182 -11.35 10.26 7.00
N LYS A 183 -12.22 10.62 6.06
CA LYS A 183 -11.85 11.16 4.74
C LYS A 183 -12.02 12.67 4.75
N GLY A 184 -11.00 13.43 4.37
CA GLY A 184 -11.07 14.88 4.18
C GLY A 184 -9.95 15.39 3.28
N PRO A 185 -10.04 16.63 2.77
CA PRO A 185 -8.96 17.24 2.01
C PRO A 185 -7.69 17.28 2.87
N ASP A 186 -6.63 16.63 2.39
CA ASP A 186 -5.34 16.46 3.10
C ASP A 186 -5.44 15.76 4.48
N ARG A 187 -6.54 15.03 4.76
CA ARG A 187 -6.74 14.28 6.01
C ARG A 187 -7.23 12.86 5.73
N LEU A 188 -6.40 11.87 6.08
CA LEU A 188 -6.78 10.46 6.10
C LEU A 188 -6.39 9.88 7.46
N ARG A 189 -7.33 9.89 8.40
CA ARG A 189 -7.10 9.37 9.77
C ARG A 189 -7.69 7.97 9.88
N CYS A 190 -6.87 6.99 10.23
CA CYS A 190 -7.34 5.62 10.46
C CYS A 190 -8.02 5.52 11.83
N ASN A 191 -9.28 5.09 11.85
CA ASN A 191 -10.06 4.84 13.07
C ASN A 191 -9.85 3.42 13.61
N ARG A 192 -9.22 2.53 12.84
CA ARG A 192 -8.91 1.14 13.21
C ARG A 192 -7.52 0.71 12.71
N PRO A 193 -6.43 1.21 13.34
CA PRO A 193 -5.07 1.09 12.79
C PRO A 193 -4.53 -0.35 12.66
N TYR A 194 -5.10 -1.33 13.36
CA TYR A 194 -4.54 -2.69 13.44
C TYR A 194 -5.04 -3.68 12.36
N ALA A 195 -6.21 -3.47 11.76
CA ALA A 195 -6.79 -4.43 10.79
C ALA A 195 -6.30 -4.21 9.34
N ALA A 196 -5.90 -2.97 9.02
CA ALA A 196 -5.56 -2.56 7.65
C ALA A 196 -4.15 -2.92 7.17
N TYR A 197 -3.25 -3.29 8.09
CA TYR A 197 -1.85 -3.50 7.79
C TYR A 197 -1.34 -4.80 8.44
N ALA A 198 -0.80 -5.71 7.63
CA ALA A 198 -0.03 -6.85 8.09
C ALA A 198 1.38 -6.33 8.36
N LEU A 199 1.64 -5.86 9.58
CA LEU A 199 2.92 -5.28 9.96
C LEU A 199 3.69 -6.20 10.87
N GLU A 200 4.98 -6.29 10.57
CA GLU A 200 5.95 -6.91 11.45
C GLU A 200 6.08 -6.07 12.73
N LEU A 201 6.14 -6.73 13.87
CA LEU A 201 6.57 -6.08 15.11
C LEU A 201 8.03 -5.67 14.94
N TRP A 202 8.39 -4.52 15.49
CA TRP A 202 9.79 -4.16 15.65
C TRP A 202 10.51 -5.21 16.50
N ASP A 203 11.65 -5.67 16.00
CA ASP A 203 12.49 -6.71 16.59
C ASP A 203 13.34 -6.22 17.78
N GLY A 204 13.19 -4.94 18.14
CA GLY A 204 13.99 -4.29 19.18
C GLY A 204 15.44 -4.03 18.77
N GLN A 205 15.80 -4.20 17.49
CA GLN A 205 17.12 -3.90 16.96
C GLN A 205 17.18 -2.48 16.39
N GLU A 206 18.39 -2.01 16.11
CA GLU A 206 18.58 -0.73 15.42
C GLU A 206 18.06 -0.80 13.99
N HIS A 207 17.24 0.20 13.61
CA HIS A 207 16.80 0.39 12.22
C HIS A 207 16.94 1.86 11.83
N ALA A 208 17.44 2.12 10.63
CA ALA A 208 17.60 3.47 10.10
C ALA A 208 16.70 3.70 8.88
N LEU A 209 16.05 4.86 8.82
CA LEU A 209 15.30 5.35 7.68
C LEU A 209 15.98 6.63 7.17
N ASP A 210 16.22 6.66 5.86
CA ASP A 210 16.82 7.80 5.18
C ASP A 210 15.79 8.46 4.25
N PHE A 211 15.59 9.75 4.42
CA PHE A 211 14.58 10.53 3.74
C PHE A 211 15.12 11.42 2.63
N ARG A 212 16.37 11.18 2.20
CA ARG A 212 16.96 11.85 1.04
C ARG A 212 16.42 11.28 -0.28
N LEU A 213 16.50 12.10 -1.32
CA LEU A 213 16.16 11.69 -2.68
C LEU A 213 17.03 10.47 -3.10
N LEU A 214 16.39 9.46 -3.70
CA LEU A 214 16.98 8.17 -4.15
C LEU A 214 17.26 7.14 -3.06
N SER A 215 16.94 7.39 -1.79
CA SER A 215 17.11 6.38 -0.73
C SER A 215 16.02 5.29 -0.83
N PRO A 216 16.40 3.99 -0.84
CA PRO A 216 15.46 2.88 -1.06
C PRO A 216 14.52 2.61 0.12
N ASP A 217 14.91 3.05 1.32
CA ASP A 217 14.24 2.77 2.61
C ASP A 217 13.53 3.99 3.21
N ALA A 218 13.01 4.88 2.36
CA ALA A 218 12.23 6.01 2.83
C ALA A 218 10.89 5.50 3.41
N GLY A 219 10.76 5.46 4.74
CA GLY A 219 9.46 5.40 5.40
C GLY A 219 8.51 6.45 4.80
N ALA A 220 7.18 6.28 4.89
CA ALA A 220 6.30 7.23 4.22
C ALA A 220 6.16 8.52 5.01
N LEU A 221 6.69 9.57 4.39
CA LEU A 221 6.46 10.95 4.77
C LEU A 221 5.10 11.42 4.23
N LEU A 222 4.17 11.68 5.13
CA LEU A 222 2.84 12.23 4.84
C LEU A 222 2.78 13.67 5.35
N GLY A 223 2.25 14.57 4.52
CA GLY A 223 2.30 16.01 4.81
C GLY A 223 3.66 16.66 4.54
N PHE A 224 4.60 15.96 3.88
CA PHE A 224 5.86 16.49 3.39
C PHE A 224 5.83 16.68 1.86
N TYR A 225 6.70 17.55 1.34
CA TYR A 225 7.03 17.58 -0.09
C TYR A 225 7.83 16.35 -0.50
N ARG A 226 8.01 16.17 -1.82
CA ARG A 226 8.91 15.14 -2.35
C ARG A 226 10.32 15.36 -1.76
N PRO A 227 11.00 14.28 -1.31
CA PRO A 227 12.39 14.34 -0.88
C PRO A 227 13.31 15.06 -1.87
N GLU A 228 14.23 15.83 -1.30
CA GLU A 228 15.33 16.54 -1.95
C GLU A 228 16.66 15.82 -1.60
N PRO A 229 17.80 16.16 -2.23
CA PRO A 229 19.07 15.49 -1.94
C PRO A 229 19.52 15.52 -0.47
N TRP A 230 19.03 16.48 0.32
CA TRP A 230 19.36 16.62 1.74
C TRP A 230 18.28 16.03 2.68
N GLY A 231 17.03 15.88 2.24
CA GLY A 231 15.91 15.51 3.11
C GLY A 231 14.56 16.00 2.57
N ALA A 232 13.52 16.07 3.41
CA ALA A 232 12.19 16.51 2.99
C ALA A 232 11.62 17.62 3.90
N TRP A 233 11.04 18.65 3.28
CA TRP A 233 10.31 19.70 4.00
C TRP A 233 8.86 19.30 4.25
N SER A 234 8.36 19.57 5.45
CA SER A 234 6.93 19.60 5.76
C SER A 234 6.22 20.62 4.86
N ARG A 235 4.98 20.30 4.51
CA ARG A 235 4.06 21.12 3.73
C ARG A 235 2.90 21.64 4.58
N ASN A 236 2.54 20.88 5.61
CA ASN A 236 1.36 21.10 6.44
C ASN A 236 1.76 21.52 7.87
N ASP A 237 0.78 22.00 8.64
CA ASP A 237 0.90 22.32 10.08
C ASP A 237 1.01 21.07 10.99
N GLU A 238 0.70 19.92 10.42
CA GLU A 238 0.84 18.60 10.98
C GLU A 238 1.39 17.64 9.93
N VAL A 239 2.40 16.85 10.31
CA VAL A 239 3.04 15.87 9.43
C VAL A 239 3.19 14.53 10.11
N TRP A 240 3.24 13.47 9.30
CA TRP A 240 3.31 12.09 9.78
C TRP A 240 4.41 11.32 9.07
N ILE A 241 5.05 10.43 9.81
CA ILE A 241 6.09 9.51 9.34
C ILE A 241 5.58 8.12 9.68
N ALA A 242 5.19 7.37 8.65
CA ALA A 242 4.76 5.99 8.80
C ALA A 242 5.96 5.07 8.78
N LEU A 243 6.23 4.46 9.93
CA LEU A 243 7.29 3.48 10.11
C LEU A 243 6.87 2.13 9.52
N PRO A 244 7.81 1.36 8.96
CA PRO A 244 7.51 0.06 8.36
C PRO A 244 7.24 -1.03 9.42
N TRP A 245 7.59 -0.77 10.69
CA TRP A 245 7.36 -1.67 11.82
C TRP A 245 6.32 -1.13 12.78
N LEU A 246 5.64 -2.05 13.45
CA LEU A 246 4.81 -1.72 14.61
C LEU A 246 5.70 -1.72 15.85
N LEU A 247 6.01 -0.53 16.35
CA LEU A 247 6.85 -0.32 17.53
C LEU A 247 6.06 -0.65 18.79
N HIS A 248 6.70 -1.26 19.78
CA HIS A 248 6.08 -1.63 21.06
C HIS A 248 7.09 -1.46 22.20
N GLY A 249 6.60 -1.38 23.43
CA GLY A 249 7.45 -1.21 24.61
C GLY A 249 8.15 0.14 24.68
N ASP A 250 9.38 0.13 25.19
CA ASP A 250 10.23 1.32 25.25
C ASP A 250 11.05 1.46 23.95
N VAL A 251 10.94 2.61 23.32
CA VAL A 251 11.59 2.93 22.03
C VAL A 251 12.39 4.21 22.19
N GLU A 252 13.67 4.19 21.81
CA GLU A 252 14.43 5.40 21.60
C GLU A 252 14.49 5.70 20.10
N MET A 253 14.32 6.97 19.74
CA MET A 253 14.25 7.42 18.36
C MET A 253 15.11 8.66 18.19
N GLU A 254 16.08 8.59 17.29
CA GLU A 254 16.87 9.73 16.89
C GLU A 254 16.33 10.31 15.58
N LEU A 255 16.15 11.63 15.53
CA LEU A 255 15.63 12.36 14.38
C LEU A 255 16.62 13.46 13.99
N GLU A 256 17.10 13.43 12.75
CA GLU A 256 17.87 14.54 12.20
C GLU A 256 16.90 15.56 11.57
N LEU A 257 16.73 16.70 12.24
CA LEU A 257 15.72 17.70 11.92
C LEU A 257 16.33 19.09 11.73
N ARG A 258 15.60 19.94 11.02
CA ARG A 258 15.88 21.37 10.88
C ARG A 258 14.59 22.18 10.81
N ALA A 259 14.56 23.39 11.36
CA ALA A 259 13.40 24.27 11.29
C ALA A 259 13.63 25.51 10.44
N TYR A 260 12.59 25.93 9.73
CA TYR A 260 12.58 27.10 8.87
C TYR A 260 11.70 28.21 9.44
N GLY A 261 12.20 29.44 9.39
CA GLY A 261 11.45 30.64 9.72
C GLY A 261 10.88 30.65 11.14
N ARG A 262 9.56 30.86 11.26
CA ARG A 262 8.84 30.97 12.55
C ARG A 262 8.82 29.67 13.37
N ASN A 263 9.30 28.57 12.80
CA ASN A 263 9.40 27.28 13.48
C ASN A 263 10.70 27.12 14.27
N GLN A 264 11.70 27.99 14.06
CA GLN A 264 12.98 27.93 14.78
C GLN A 264 12.78 28.21 16.27
N GLY A 265 13.13 27.25 17.12
CA GLY A 265 12.94 27.30 18.58
C GLY A 265 11.48 27.28 19.02
N ARG A 266 10.52 27.17 18.09
CA ARG A 266 9.08 27.08 18.38
C ARG A 266 8.80 25.78 19.15
N PRO A 267 7.95 25.80 20.18
CA PRO A 267 7.45 24.58 20.80
C PRO A 267 6.64 23.77 19.78
N LEU A 268 7.10 22.56 19.49
CA LEU A 268 6.41 21.56 18.69
C LEU A 268 6.15 20.31 19.55
N VAL A 269 5.32 19.41 19.04
CA VAL A 269 5.04 18.13 19.68
C VAL A 269 5.33 17.01 18.70
N ALA A 270 6.16 16.06 19.10
CA ALA A 270 6.34 14.79 18.42
C ALA A 270 5.57 13.69 19.15
N GLY A 271 4.69 12.97 18.46
CA GLY A 271 3.92 11.88 19.06
C GLY A 271 4.06 10.57 18.31
N LEU A 272 4.03 9.46 19.04
CA LEU A 272 4.08 8.10 18.51
C LEU A 272 2.97 7.29 19.17
N GLY A 273 1.90 7.01 18.42
CA GLY A 273 0.65 6.50 19.01
C GLY A 273 0.08 7.51 20.00
N ASP A 274 -0.19 7.06 21.22
CA ASP A 274 -0.72 7.89 22.32
C ASP A 274 0.39 8.53 23.19
N ALA A 275 1.67 8.32 22.84
CA ALA A 275 2.80 8.86 23.59
C ALA A 275 3.36 10.12 22.91
N TYR A 276 3.44 11.23 23.64
CA TYR A 276 3.86 12.53 23.10
C TYR A 276 5.10 13.07 23.81
N ARG A 277 5.95 13.79 23.05
CA ARG A 277 7.19 14.42 23.52
C ARG A 277 7.31 15.85 23.03
N PRO A 278 7.75 16.79 23.89
CA PRO A 278 8.13 18.12 23.45
C PRO A 278 9.25 18.03 22.42
N LEU A 279 9.20 18.89 21.41
CA LEU A 279 10.24 19.02 20.40
C LEU A 279 10.51 20.50 20.14
N ARG A 280 11.78 20.88 20.11
CA ARG A 280 12.23 22.22 19.72
C ARG A 280 13.41 22.06 18.79
N ILE A 281 13.31 22.64 17.61
CA ILE A 281 14.27 22.44 16.53
C ILE A 281 14.90 23.79 16.18
N GLY A 282 16.22 23.86 16.10
CA GLY A 282 16.94 25.05 15.66
C GLY A 282 16.87 25.27 14.14
N GLY A 283 17.57 26.31 13.67
CA GLY A 283 17.70 26.60 12.24
C GLY A 283 18.70 25.72 11.50
N GLY A 284 19.61 25.07 12.24
CA GLY A 284 20.59 24.12 11.71
C GLY A 284 20.02 22.71 11.60
N GLU A 285 20.81 21.80 11.04
CA GLU A 285 20.56 20.36 11.16
C GLU A 285 21.02 19.88 12.53
N GLU A 286 20.08 19.35 13.29
CA GLU A 286 20.25 18.96 14.68
C GLU A 286 19.72 17.54 14.89
N LEU A 287 20.45 16.74 15.69
CA LEU A 287 20.02 15.42 16.11
C LEU A 287 19.16 15.55 17.38
N HIS A 288 17.95 15.02 17.33
CA HIS A 288 17.02 15.00 18.45
C HIS A 288 16.72 13.57 18.87
N THR A 289 17.00 13.24 20.13
CA THR A 289 16.68 11.93 20.72
C THR A 289 15.38 12.01 21.51
N LEU A 290 14.38 11.22 21.09
CA LEU A 290 13.08 11.10 21.72
C LEU A 290 12.90 9.67 22.25
N ARG A 291 12.44 9.55 23.50
CA ARG A 291 12.15 8.24 24.12
C ARG A 291 10.67 8.06 24.31
N PHE A 292 10.06 7.06 23.69
CA PHE A 292 8.64 6.74 23.83
C PHE A 292 8.47 5.46 24.65
N ARG A 293 7.44 5.44 25.50
CA ARG A 293 6.94 4.22 26.13
C ARG A 293 5.55 3.97 25.59
N LEU A 294 5.36 2.85 24.91
CA LEU A 294 4.16 2.52 24.19
C LEU A 294 3.36 1.48 24.98
N ASP A 295 2.27 1.90 25.61
CA ASP A 295 1.32 0.99 26.26
C ASP A 295 0.51 0.18 25.21
N ARG A 296 0.42 0.70 23.97
CA ARG A 296 -0.11 0.02 22.79
C ARG A 296 0.85 0.22 21.62
N PRO A 297 1.07 -0.78 20.75
CA PRO A 297 2.01 -0.61 19.67
C PRO A 297 1.57 0.46 18.66
N ALA A 298 2.54 1.19 18.14
CA ALA A 298 2.33 2.31 17.24
C ALA A 298 3.41 2.35 16.15
N ARG A 299 3.08 2.94 15.01
CA ARG A 299 4.02 3.12 13.89
C ARG A 299 4.04 4.52 13.30
N MET A 300 3.13 5.36 13.75
CA MET A 300 2.90 6.67 13.18
C MET A 300 3.56 7.69 14.10
N LEU A 301 4.77 8.10 13.75
CA LEU A 301 5.38 9.29 14.35
C LEU A 301 4.70 10.51 13.71
N HIS A 302 4.25 11.47 14.48
CA HIS A 302 3.68 12.71 13.98
C HIS A 302 4.33 13.90 14.64
N ILE A 303 4.43 15.00 13.91
CA ILE A 303 4.94 16.27 14.41
C ILE A 303 3.85 17.32 14.16
N THR A 304 3.41 17.98 15.23
CA THR A 304 2.33 18.97 15.22
C THR A 304 2.79 20.32 15.78
N GLY A 305 2.02 21.37 15.49
CA GLY A 305 2.31 22.74 15.91
C GLY A 305 3.18 23.51 14.92
N ILE A 306 3.39 22.96 13.72
CA ILE A 306 4.18 23.56 12.64
C ILE A 306 3.41 24.78 12.12
N ASP A 307 4.10 25.89 11.89
CA ASP A 307 3.59 27.05 11.17
C ASP A 307 4.11 26.99 9.72
N PRO A 308 3.33 26.48 8.75
CA PRO A 308 3.79 26.30 7.39
C PRO A 308 3.72 27.61 6.57
N ARG A 309 3.30 28.73 7.15
CA ARG A 309 3.07 29.97 6.38
C ARG A 309 4.38 30.52 5.82
N PRO A 310 4.43 30.87 4.52
CA PRO A 310 5.60 31.50 3.91
C PRO A 310 6.02 32.77 4.64
N LEU A 311 7.33 33.00 4.73
CA LEU A 311 7.90 34.24 5.26
C LEU A 311 7.80 35.35 4.22
N ALA A 312 7.12 36.45 4.57
CA ALA A 312 7.01 37.61 3.67
C ALA A 312 8.40 38.16 3.29
N GLY A 313 8.69 38.19 1.98
CA GLY A 313 9.96 38.68 1.44
C GLY A 313 11.12 37.68 1.43
N ALA A 314 10.89 36.42 1.80
CA ALA A 314 11.89 35.35 1.64
C ALA A 314 11.92 34.81 0.20
N ALA A 315 13.08 34.28 -0.22
CA ALA A 315 13.23 33.63 -1.54
C ALA A 315 12.52 32.27 -1.63
N GLU A 316 12.19 31.66 -0.48
CA GLU A 316 11.43 30.42 -0.40
C GLU A 316 9.94 30.74 -0.30
N GLU A 317 9.22 30.48 -1.39
CA GLU A 317 7.78 30.76 -1.51
C GLU A 317 6.90 29.58 -1.07
N ARG A 318 7.48 28.38 -0.92
CA ARG A 318 6.74 27.19 -0.48
C ARG A 318 6.30 27.34 0.97
N SER A 319 5.14 26.74 1.26
CA SER A 319 4.69 26.58 2.65
C SER A 319 5.52 25.48 3.32
N ILE A 320 6.60 25.86 4.04
CA ILE A 320 7.51 24.93 4.73
C ILE A 320 7.69 25.28 6.20
N GLY A 321 7.97 24.28 7.04
CA GLY A 321 8.21 24.52 8.47
C GLY A 321 9.35 23.71 9.07
N VAL A 322 9.17 22.40 9.20
CA VAL A 322 10.18 21.43 9.68
C VAL A 322 10.70 20.59 8.52
N GLY A 323 12.00 20.37 8.47
CA GLY A 323 12.70 19.48 7.55
C GLY A 323 13.24 18.26 8.27
N ILE A 324 13.19 17.10 7.62
CA ILE A 324 13.72 15.84 8.15
C ILE A 324 14.71 15.21 7.16
N THR A 325 15.84 14.75 7.70
CA THR A 325 16.92 14.10 6.93
C THR A 325 16.89 12.60 7.13
N SER A 326 16.86 12.14 8.38
CA SER A 326 16.89 10.72 8.73
C SER A 326 16.20 10.45 10.07
N LEU A 327 15.90 9.17 10.32
CA LEU A 327 15.38 8.65 11.58
C LEU A 327 16.09 7.35 11.93
N ARG A 328 16.58 7.20 13.16
CA ARG A 328 17.05 5.92 13.71
C ARG A 328 16.18 5.46 14.87
N LEU A 329 15.85 4.18 14.88
CA LEU A 329 15.24 3.47 16.01
C LEU A 329 16.33 2.76 16.78
N LEU A 330 16.30 2.87 18.11
CA LEU A 330 17.27 2.28 19.02
C LEU A 330 16.54 1.55 20.16
N PRO A 331 17.07 0.42 20.65
CA PRO A 331 16.60 -0.20 21.89
C PRO A 331 16.76 0.78 23.05
N ALA A 332 15.67 1.07 23.77
CA ALA A 332 15.72 1.92 24.95
C ALA A 332 16.25 1.14 26.16
N ALA A 333 17.13 1.77 26.96
CA ALA A 333 17.42 1.29 28.31
C ALA A 333 16.15 1.39 29.18
N GLU A 334 15.96 0.44 30.12
CA GLU A 334 14.79 0.41 31.01
C GLU A 334 14.48 1.79 31.59
N SER A 335 13.30 2.32 31.27
CA SER A 335 12.86 3.60 31.82
C SER A 335 12.61 3.47 33.34
N PRO A 336 12.94 4.50 34.14
CA PRO A 336 12.61 4.50 35.56
C PRO A 336 11.10 4.28 35.78
N SER A 337 10.76 3.64 36.90
CA SER A 337 9.43 3.12 37.22
C SER A 337 8.29 4.16 37.14
N ARG A 338 7.03 3.69 37.07
CA ARG A 338 5.77 4.47 37.13
C ARG A 338 5.59 5.20 38.48
N GLY A 339 6.56 6.03 38.86
CA GLY A 339 6.49 6.90 40.01
C GLY A 339 5.57 8.10 39.77
N PRO A 340 5.22 8.84 40.84
CA PRO A 340 4.38 10.02 40.74
C PRO A 340 4.99 11.08 39.80
N ILE A 341 4.14 11.73 38.99
CA ILE A 341 4.58 12.86 38.16
C ILE A 341 4.77 14.06 39.09
N ARG A 342 5.90 14.75 38.96
CA ARG A 342 6.24 15.98 39.69
C ARG A 342 6.88 16.97 38.72
N LEU A 343 6.24 18.11 38.52
CA LEU A 343 6.71 19.22 37.68
C LEU A 343 6.88 20.44 38.58
N GLU A 344 8.12 20.81 38.85
CA GLU A 344 8.45 22.08 39.48
C GLU A 344 8.61 23.14 38.40
N LEU A 345 7.79 24.20 38.49
CA LEU A 345 7.81 25.31 37.55
C LEU A 345 8.60 26.51 38.10
N ARG A 346 9.16 26.35 39.31
CA ARG A 346 10.08 27.28 39.95
C ARG A 346 11.48 27.00 39.40
N ALA A 347 12.11 28.02 38.82
CA ALA A 347 13.51 27.99 38.38
C ALA A 347 13.84 27.27 37.04
N GLY A 348 12.87 27.10 36.13
CA GLY A 348 13.17 26.67 34.75
C GLY A 348 12.01 25.95 34.05
N TYR A 349 12.22 25.55 32.80
CA TYR A 349 11.27 24.67 32.11
C TYR A 349 11.32 23.27 32.74
N PRO A 350 10.17 22.62 32.99
CA PRO A 350 10.14 21.33 33.65
C PRO A 350 10.74 20.24 32.74
N GLU A 351 11.56 19.36 33.30
CA GLU A 351 12.06 18.17 32.58
C GLU A 351 10.88 17.26 32.17
N GLY A 352 10.78 16.94 30.88
CA GLY A 352 9.74 16.07 30.32
C GLY A 352 8.37 16.70 30.12
N GLY A 353 8.09 17.90 30.66
CA GLY A 353 6.82 18.62 30.46
C GLY A 353 6.90 19.68 29.37
N LEU A 354 5.82 19.88 28.60
CA LEU A 354 5.72 21.00 27.64
C LEU A 354 4.71 22.03 28.14
N LEU A 355 5.13 23.28 28.27
CA LEU A 355 4.24 24.42 28.49
C LEU A 355 3.95 25.11 27.16
N GLN A 356 2.69 25.16 26.76
CA GLN A 356 2.25 25.89 25.57
C GLN A 356 1.33 27.05 25.96
N GLU A 357 1.56 28.21 25.36
CA GLU A 357 0.91 29.47 25.71
C GLU A 357 1.17 29.91 27.16
N PHE A 358 2.38 29.64 27.66
CA PHE A 358 2.91 30.19 28.91
C PHE A 358 4.14 31.05 28.62
N TRP A 359 4.35 32.08 29.43
CA TRP A 359 5.60 32.83 29.45
C TRP A 359 6.73 31.99 30.03
N ALA A 360 7.98 32.44 29.82
CA ALA A 360 9.15 31.79 30.39
C ALA A 360 9.01 31.68 31.93
N PRO A 361 9.34 30.51 32.53
CA PRO A 361 9.29 30.33 33.98
C PRO A 361 10.21 31.30 34.74
N GLU A 362 9.72 31.77 35.88
CA GLU A 362 10.36 32.70 36.81
C GLU A 362 10.79 31.97 38.10
N SER A 363 11.37 32.71 39.05
CA SER A 363 11.83 32.14 40.33
C SER A 363 10.72 31.53 41.19
N TRP A 364 9.46 31.93 40.96
CA TRP A 364 8.30 31.49 41.73
C TRP A 364 7.33 30.56 40.95
N GLY A 365 7.40 30.55 39.61
CA GLY A 365 6.44 29.83 38.74
C GLY A 365 6.39 30.40 37.32
N THR A 366 5.35 30.08 36.55
CA THR A 366 5.11 30.61 35.19
C THR A 366 3.70 31.21 35.07
N TRP A 367 3.53 32.21 34.20
CA TRP A 367 2.25 32.83 33.87
C TRP A 367 1.74 32.37 32.50
N SER A 368 0.44 32.10 32.38
CA SER A 368 -0.19 31.86 31.08
C SER A 368 -0.20 33.14 30.24
N ALA A 369 0.12 33.00 28.95
CA ALA A 369 0.16 34.05 27.94
C ALA A 369 -1.13 34.14 27.10
N SER A 370 -2.02 33.14 27.18
CA SER A 370 -3.28 33.09 26.42
C SER A 370 -4.48 32.69 27.27
N ALA A 371 -5.66 32.69 26.64
CA ALA A 371 -6.94 32.29 27.23
C ALA A 371 -7.15 30.76 27.33
N THR A 372 -6.34 30.00 26.61
CA THR A 372 -6.42 28.52 26.54
C THR A 372 -5.04 27.89 26.67
N PRO A 373 -4.33 28.14 27.79
CA PRO A 373 -3.03 27.56 27.98
C PRO A 373 -3.15 26.06 28.25
N TRP A 374 -2.08 25.31 28.01
CA TRP A 374 -2.04 23.89 28.37
C TRP A 374 -0.63 23.39 28.62
N LEU A 375 -0.56 22.33 29.40
CA LEU A 375 0.62 21.64 29.84
C LEU A 375 0.54 20.18 29.38
N MET A 376 1.58 19.69 28.72
CA MET A 376 1.76 18.26 28.50
C MET A 376 2.52 17.64 29.67
N LEU A 377 1.97 16.57 30.22
CA LEU A 377 2.59 15.75 31.25
C LEU A 377 3.73 14.92 30.65
N PRO A 378 4.76 14.53 31.43
CA PRO A 378 5.87 13.70 30.94
C PRO A 378 5.47 12.34 30.37
N ARG A 379 4.32 11.82 30.80
CA ARG A 379 3.74 10.55 30.35
C ARG A 379 2.21 10.60 30.49
N PRO A 380 1.46 9.82 29.71
CA PRO A 380 0.03 9.69 29.91
C PRO A 380 -0.27 9.11 31.30
N VAL A 381 -1.43 9.50 31.83
CA VAL A 381 -2.01 8.96 33.06
C VAL A 381 -3.41 8.42 32.76
N GLN A 382 -3.81 7.35 33.44
CA GLN A 382 -5.09 6.68 33.22
C GLN A 382 -5.69 6.21 34.55
N GLY A 383 -7.02 6.02 34.57
CA GLY A 383 -7.74 5.57 35.75
C GLY A 383 -7.97 6.72 36.73
N ARG A 384 -8.04 6.40 38.02
CA ARG A 384 -8.23 7.41 39.07
C ARG A 384 -6.92 8.11 39.35
N VAL A 385 -6.89 9.42 39.18
CA VAL A 385 -5.70 10.24 39.41
C VAL A 385 -6.01 11.44 40.29
N THR A 386 -5.09 11.76 41.19
CA THR A 386 -5.13 12.98 41.98
C THR A 386 -4.12 13.97 41.42
N LEU A 387 -4.60 15.08 40.87
CA LEU A 387 -3.81 16.25 40.51
C LEU A 387 -3.68 17.16 41.73
N ARG A 388 -2.44 17.47 42.12
CA ARG A 388 -2.12 18.60 43.00
C ARG A 388 -1.46 19.69 42.18
N VAL A 389 -1.98 20.90 42.26
CA VAL A 389 -1.49 22.04 41.49
C VAL A 389 -1.40 23.28 42.38
N GLY A 390 -0.26 23.97 42.30
CA GLY A 390 -0.09 25.28 42.91
C GLY A 390 -0.46 26.37 41.91
N ILE A 391 -1.55 27.09 42.16
CA ILE A 391 -2.11 28.11 41.26
C ILE A 391 -2.18 29.48 41.94
N ILE A 392 -2.03 30.56 41.17
CA ILE A 392 -2.34 31.94 41.57
C ILE A 392 -3.12 32.64 40.44
N GLY A 393 -4.14 33.41 40.78
CA GLY A 393 -4.90 34.25 39.85
C GLY A 393 -4.33 35.66 39.75
N TYR A 394 -4.48 36.28 38.58
CA TYR A 394 -4.09 37.68 38.36
C TYR A 394 -5.22 38.50 37.73
N ALA A 395 -5.45 39.69 38.28
CA ALA A 395 -6.45 40.66 37.80
C ALA A 395 -7.83 40.04 37.51
N HIS A 396 -8.26 40.04 36.24
CA HIS A 396 -9.56 39.50 35.79
C HIS A 396 -9.72 37.99 35.99
N ASN A 397 -8.66 37.28 36.42
CA ASN A 397 -8.67 35.86 36.71
C ASN A 397 -8.79 35.57 38.23
N VAL A 398 -8.79 36.60 39.08
CA VAL A 398 -9.04 36.47 40.51
C VAL A 398 -10.55 36.36 40.75
N GLU A 399 -10.94 35.43 41.62
CA GLU A 399 -12.35 35.15 41.96
C GLU A 399 -13.25 34.82 40.75
N THR A 400 -12.64 34.45 39.62
CA THR A 400 -13.32 34.11 38.38
C THR A 400 -13.20 32.61 38.11
N PRO A 401 -14.28 31.89 37.77
CA PRO A 401 -14.22 30.45 37.50
C PRO A 401 -13.36 30.11 36.28
N ILE A 402 -12.43 29.17 36.44
CA ILE A 402 -11.55 28.65 35.39
C ILE A 402 -11.67 27.13 35.35
N THR A 403 -11.82 26.58 34.15
CA THR A 403 -12.04 25.14 33.97
C THR A 403 -10.74 24.45 33.59
N PHE A 404 -10.34 23.51 34.43
CA PHE A 404 -9.25 22.58 34.21
C PHE A 404 -9.80 21.38 33.46
N TYR A 405 -9.05 20.85 32.51
CA TYR A 405 -9.39 19.60 31.86
C TYR A 405 -8.18 18.68 31.74
N LEU A 406 -8.41 17.39 31.93
CA LEU A 406 -7.43 16.32 31.73
C LEU A 406 -8.15 15.18 31.01
N GLY A 407 -7.74 14.91 29.78
CA GLY A 407 -8.50 14.03 28.88
C GLY A 407 -9.90 14.61 28.59
N GLY A 408 -10.93 13.80 28.72
CA GLY A 408 -12.33 14.23 28.59
C GLY A 408 -12.98 14.76 29.89
N GLN A 409 -12.26 14.72 31.01
CA GLN A 409 -12.78 15.13 32.32
C GLN A 409 -12.46 16.60 32.59
N THR A 410 -13.36 17.30 33.30
CA THR A 410 -13.19 18.72 33.62
C THR A 410 -13.49 19.01 35.09
N CYS A 411 -12.84 20.02 35.64
CA CYS A 411 -13.09 20.54 36.99
C CYS A 411 -12.97 22.06 36.99
N THR A 412 -13.93 22.75 37.60
CA THR A 412 -13.87 24.22 37.70
C THR A 412 -13.26 24.64 39.03
N VAL A 413 -12.31 25.57 38.98
CA VAL A 413 -11.65 26.15 40.15
C VAL A 413 -11.81 27.67 40.13
N VAL A 414 -11.73 28.31 41.30
CA VAL A 414 -11.80 29.76 41.44
C VAL A 414 -10.47 30.25 42.04
N PRO A 415 -9.54 30.76 41.22
CA PRO A 415 -8.23 31.21 41.70
C PRO A 415 -8.32 32.46 42.58
N ARG A 416 -7.39 32.59 43.53
CA ARG A 416 -7.23 33.79 44.37
C ARG A 416 -5.94 34.55 44.04
N ALA A 417 -5.81 35.75 44.58
CA ALA A 417 -4.62 36.60 44.43
C ALA A 417 -3.39 36.10 45.22
N ASP A 418 -3.52 35.01 45.98
CA ASP A 418 -2.45 34.29 46.69
C ASP A 418 -2.27 32.87 46.13
N VAL A 419 -1.09 32.27 46.35
CA VAL A 419 -0.80 30.91 45.86
C VAL A 419 -1.64 29.88 46.62
N GLN A 420 -2.47 29.15 45.89
CA GLN A 420 -3.32 28.09 46.40
C GLN A 420 -2.79 26.72 45.98
N ALA A 421 -2.68 25.80 46.93
CA ALA A 421 -2.46 24.38 46.63
C ALA A 421 -3.81 23.70 46.47
N LEU A 422 -4.20 23.39 45.24
CA LEU A 422 -5.44 22.69 44.92
C LEU A 422 -5.19 21.20 44.77
N LYS A 423 -6.18 20.39 45.18
CA LYS A 423 -6.24 18.95 44.97
C LYS A 423 -7.51 18.63 44.16
N LEU A 424 -7.34 18.09 42.96
CA LEU A 424 -8.41 17.77 42.02
C LEU A 424 -8.32 16.28 41.67
N ASP A 425 -9.43 15.56 41.76
CA ASP A 425 -9.49 14.13 41.43
C ASP A 425 -10.16 13.93 40.05
N PHE A 426 -9.58 13.10 39.21
CA PHE A 426 -10.08 12.77 37.86
C PHE A 426 -10.24 11.26 37.71
N ASP A 427 -11.27 10.83 36.97
CA ASP A 427 -11.46 9.44 36.56
C ASP A 427 -11.36 9.34 35.03
N LEU A 428 -10.22 8.85 34.56
CA LEU A 428 -9.82 8.90 33.15
C LEU A 428 -10.07 7.54 32.48
N PRO A 429 -11.15 7.39 31.69
CA PRO A 429 -11.46 6.13 31.02
C PRO A 429 -10.42 5.78 29.93
N GLU A 430 -9.88 6.80 29.26
CA GLU A 430 -8.81 6.70 28.27
C GLU A 430 -7.53 7.38 28.80
N PRO A 431 -6.33 6.95 28.39
CA PRO A 431 -5.09 7.62 28.75
C PRO A 431 -5.10 9.11 28.35
N ALA A 432 -4.68 9.98 29.25
CA ALA A 432 -4.58 11.42 29.00
C ALA A 432 -3.21 11.96 29.39
N GLN A 433 -2.63 12.79 28.52
CA GLN A 433 -1.32 13.40 28.74
C GLN A 433 -1.36 14.94 28.77
N VAL A 434 -2.49 15.57 28.46
CA VAL A 434 -2.62 17.05 28.39
C VAL A 434 -3.50 17.55 29.53
N LEU A 435 -2.94 18.40 30.37
CA LEU A 435 -3.65 19.22 31.35
C LEU A 435 -3.86 20.61 30.76
N GLY A 436 -5.09 20.98 30.43
CA GLY A 436 -5.38 22.29 29.88
C GLY A 436 -6.34 23.13 30.72
N PHE A 437 -6.43 24.40 30.36
CA PHE A 437 -7.17 25.41 31.10
C PHE A 437 -8.02 26.21 30.12
N THR A 438 -9.27 26.48 30.48
CA THR A 438 -10.21 27.31 29.70
C THR A 438 -10.94 28.29 30.61
N GLY A 439 -11.43 29.38 30.04
CA GLY A 439 -12.02 30.49 30.82
C GLY A 439 -10.97 31.44 31.41
N VAL A 440 -9.71 31.33 31.01
CA VAL A 440 -8.66 32.29 31.38
C VAL A 440 -8.86 33.56 30.58
N SER A 441 -8.91 34.71 31.26
CA SER A 441 -8.91 36.03 30.63
C SER A 441 -7.48 36.41 30.23
N SER A 442 -7.27 36.65 28.94
CA SER A 442 -6.05 37.22 28.36
C SER A 442 -6.15 38.73 28.17
N ARG A 443 -6.98 39.42 28.97
CA ARG A 443 -7.09 40.89 28.92
C ARG A 443 -6.00 41.52 29.79
N PRO A 444 -5.29 42.54 29.30
CA PRO A 444 -4.35 43.30 30.13
C PRO A 444 -5.07 43.92 31.32
N ALA A 445 -4.46 43.84 32.49
CA ALA A 445 -4.97 44.52 33.67
C ALA A 445 -4.81 46.04 33.51
N ALA A 446 -5.88 46.80 33.76
CA ALA A 446 -5.79 48.25 33.80
C ALA A 446 -4.82 48.66 34.92
N GLU A 447 -3.88 49.57 34.62
CA GLU A 447 -2.89 50.12 35.57
C GLU A 447 -1.78 49.16 36.05
N SER A 448 -1.50 48.06 35.33
CA SER A 448 -0.35 47.19 35.63
C SER A 448 0.99 47.77 35.16
N ALA A 449 2.03 47.66 36.00
CA ALA A 449 3.42 47.94 35.64
C ALA A 449 4.08 46.83 34.78
N ASP A 450 3.48 45.64 34.73
CA ASP A 450 3.93 44.52 33.87
C ASP A 450 3.21 44.60 32.51
N PRO A 451 3.93 44.78 31.39
CA PRO A 451 3.34 44.94 30.06
C PRO A 451 2.82 43.62 29.45
N ARG A 452 3.06 42.47 30.11
CA ARG A 452 2.65 41.15 29.61
C ARG A 452 1.17 40.92 29.86
N THR A 453 0.58 40.07 29.02
CA THR A 453 -0.73 39.48 29.30
C THR A 453 -0.55 38.34 30.29
N LEU A 454 -1.03 38.50 31.52
CA LEU A 454 -0.91 37.52 32.59
C LEU A 454 -2.29 36.93 32.92
N GLY A 455 -2.47 35.63 32.65
CA GLY A 455 -3.70 34.92 32.98
C GLY A 455 -3.65 34.28 34.36
N ILE A 456 -3.41 32.97 34.39
CA ILE A 456 -3.19 32.18 35.60
C ILE A 456 -1.70 31.88 35.79
N GLY A 457 -1.27 31.84 37.03
CA GLY A 457 0.08 31.47 37.43
C GLY A 457 0.14 30.04 37.95
N LEU A 458 1.15 29.27 37.56
CA LEU A 458 1.38 27.91 38.03
C LEU A 458 2.77 27.80 38.67
N CYS A 459 2.87 27.26 39.87
CA CYS A 459 4.16 27.05 40.54
C CYS A 459 4.61 25.58 40.58
N CYS A 460 3.67 24.63 40.64
CA CYS A 460 3.98 23.21 40.60
C CYS A 460 2.76 22.40 40.14
N VAL A 461 3.02 21.25 39.53
CA VAL A 461 2.01 20.26 39.14
C VAL A 461 2.49 18.87 39.55
N ALA A 462 1.63 18.13 40.23
CA ALA A 462 1.95 16.82 40.77
C ALA A 462 0.77 15.87 40.54
N ILE A 463 1.00 14.69 39.97
CA ILE A 463 -0.06 13.69 39.74
C ILE A 463 0.30 12.38 40.41
N ASP A 464 -0.64 11.85 41.19
CA ASP A 464 -0.58 10.51 41.76
C ASP A 464 -1.66 9.63 41.12
N GLU A 465 -1.28 8.45 40.62
CA GLU A 465 -2.22 7.43 40.14
C GLU A 465 -2.69 6.57 41.32
N LEU A 466 -4.00 6.49 41.52
CA LEU A 466 -4.66 5.75 42.60
C LEU A 466 -5.23 4.44 42.04
N GLY A 467 -4.38 3.44 41.88
CA GLY A 467 -4.77 2.09 41.49
C GLY A 467 -3.58 1.24 41.04
N PRO A 468 -3.68 -0.10 41.05
CA PRO A 468 -2.71 -0.93 40.33
C PRO A 468 -2.74 -0.53 38.84
N PRO A 469 -1.62 -0.67 38.10
CA PRO A 469 -1.59 -0.51 36.66
C PRO A 469 -2.77 -1.27 36.05
N VAL A 470 -3.57 -0.62 35.19
CA VAL A 470 -4.43 -1.37 34.28
C VAL A 470 -3.47 -2.16 33.39
N GLU A 471 -3.38 -3.47 33.61
CA GLU A 471 -2.64 -4.34 32.70
C GLU A 471 -3.31 -4.22 31.32
N PRO A 472 -2.54 -3.99 30.24
CA PRO A 472 -3.11 -4.02 28.91
C PRO A 472 -3.80 -5.37 28.70
N GLU A 473 -5.05 -5.38 28.23
CA GLU A 473 -5.66 -6.58 27.68
C GLU A 473 -4.76 -7.09 26.55
N ASP A 474 -4.07 -8.21 26.81
CA ASP A 474 -3.10 -8.95 25.98
C ASP A 474 -2.10 -8.10 25.15
N PRO A 475 -0.78 -8.32 25.27
CA PRO A 475 0.14 -7.76 24.30
C PRO A 475 -0.28 -8.23 22.90
N PRO A 476 -0.47 -7.31 21.93
CA PRO A 476 -0.85 -7.71 20.60
C PRO A 476 0.19 -8.68 20.07
N ARG A 477 -0.31 -9.88 19.76
CA ARG A 477 0.51 -10.93 19.18
C ARG A 477 1.11 -10.36 17.89
N PRO A 478 2.38 -10.68 17.57
CA PRO A 478 2.92 -10.36 16.25
C PRO A 478 1.88 -10.74 15.21
N VAL A 479 1.57 -9.81 14.30
CA VAL A 479 0.85 -10.15 13.06
C VAL A 479 1.86 -10.85 12.15
N SER A 480 2.49 -11.91 12.65
CA SER A 480 3.09 -12.92 11.83
C SER A 480 1.93 -13.69 11.21
N ALA A 481 1.69 -13.44 9.93
CA ALA A 481 1.03 -14.36 9.00
C ALA A 481 -0.39 -14.84 9.38
N HIS A 482 -1.34 -14.65 8.47
CA HIS A 482 -2.66 -15.30 8.47
C HIS A 482 -3.72 -14.79 9.47
N VAL A 483 -4.10 -13.50 9.37
CA VAL A 483 -5.34 -13.04 10.02
C VAL A 483 -6.50 -13.35 9.07
N ARG A 484 -7.30 -14.38 9.41
CA ARG A 484 -8.57 -14.63 8.73
C ARG A 484 -9.59 -13.56 9.09
N GLN A 485 -9.97 -12.75 8.12
CA GLN A 485 -10.95 -11.68 8.26
C GLN A 485 -12.15 -11.94 7.33
N GLN A 486 -13.36 -11.68 7.84
CA GLN A 486 -14.58 -11.75 7.04
C GLN A 486 -14.89 -10.37 6.48
N LEU A 487 -14.84 -10.24 5.15
CA LEU A 487 -15.04 -8.99 4.44
C LEU A 487 -16.40 -8.99 3.73
N ALA A 488 -17.32 -8.15 4.19
CA ALA A 488 -18.58 -7.92 3.48
C ALA A 488 -18.38 -6.99 2.27
N LEU A 489 -18.88 -7.38 1.10
CA LEU A 489 -18.88 -6.58 -0.13
C LEU A 489 -20.31 -6.14 -0.46
N ASN A 490 -20.57 -4.84 -0.40
CA ASN A 490 -21.92 -4.29 -0.55
C ASN A 490 -22.00 -3.43 -1.81
N GLY A 491 -23.23 -3.27 -2.34
CA GLY A 491 -23.46 -2.44 -3.52
C GLY A 491 -22.98 -3.09 -4.82
N THR A 492 -22.71 -2.28 -5.84
CA THR A 492 -22.07 -2.77 -7.08
C THR A 492 -20.57 -2.91 -6.86
N VAL A 493 -20.03 -4.09 -7.16
CA VAL A 493 -18.63 -4.46 -6.88
C VAL A 493 -17.81 -4.51 -8.16
N TYR A 494 -16.79 -3.67 -8.22
CA TYR A 494 -15.75 -3.67 -9.24
C TYR A 494 -14.51 -4.33 -8.68
N THR A 495 -13.80 -5.13 -9.47
CA THR A 495 -12.59 -5.82 -8.99
C THR A 495 -11.46 -5.77 -10.00
N SER A 496 -10.24 -5.63 -9.49
CA SER A 496 -9.01 -5.86 -10.25
C SER A 496 -8.02 -6.64 -9.40
N VAL A 497 -7.34 -7.61 -10.03
CA VAL A 497 -6.24 -8.38 -9.45
C VAL A 497 -4.96 -7.95 -10.15
N LEU A 498 -3.97 -7.42 -9.41
CA LEU A 498 -2.79 -6.83 -10.03
C LEU A 498 -1.55 -6.86 -9.12
N ASN A 499 -0.38 -6.80 -9.75
CA ASN A 499 0.88 -6.52 -9.07
C ASN A 499 1.04 -5.01 -8.95
N PRO A 500 1.05 -4.43 -7.73
CA PRO A 500 1.08 -2.99 -7.55
C PRO A 500 2.44 -2.34 -7.83
N ARG A 501 3.52 -3.12 -7.95
CA ARG A 501 4.86 -2.64 -8.36
C ARG A 501 5.04 -2.56 -9.88
N ASP A 502 4.13 -3.16 -10.64
CA ASP A 502 4.13 -3.09 -12.10
C ASP A 502 3.36 -1.85 -12.55
N ASP A 503 4.10 -0.80 -12.92
CA ASP A 503 3.55 0.49 -13.37
C ASP A 503 2.60 0.34 -14.57
N ARG A 504 2.75 -0.72 -15.37
CA ARG A 504 1.83 -1.00 -16.48
C ARG A 504 0.41 -1.24 -15.99
N LYS A 505 0.20 -1.82 -14.80
CA LYS A 505 -1.15 -2.12 -14.28
C LYS A 505 -1.94 -0.85 -13.93
N ASN A 506 -1.26 0.29 -13.81
CA ASN A 506 -1.87 1.63 -13.76
C ASN A 506 -2.95 1.79 -12.68
N TRP A 507 -2.77 1.15 -11.53
CA TRP A 507 -3.77 1.10 -10.46
C TRP A 507 -4.08 2.47 -9.83
N ILE A 508 -3.16 3.44 -9.94
CA ILE A 508 -3.39 4.83 -9.52
C ILE A 508 -4.47 5.49 -10.40
N LEU A 509 -4.41 5.29 -11.72
CA LEU A 509 -5.44 5.77 -12.65
C LEU A 509 -6.78 5.10 -12.34
N LEU A 510 -6.78 3.78 -12.11
CA LEU A 510 -8.00 3.03 -11.76
C LEU A 510 -8.71 3.64 -10.54
N VAL A 511 -7.99 3.80 -9.44
CA VAL A 511 -8.56 4.26 -8.16
C VAL A 511 -9.03 5.70 -8.27
N SER A 512 -8.24 6.57 -8.89
CA SER A 512 -8.64 7.98 -9.07
C SER A 512 -9.87 8.13 -9.97
N ALA A 513 -9.95 7.38 -11.07
CA ALA A 513 -11.11 7.38 -11.95
C ALA A 513 -12.36 6.81 -11.25
N PHE A 514 -12.22 5.72 -10.49
CA PHE A 514 -13.32 5.13 -9.72
C PHE A 514 -13.87 6.12 -8.68
N CYS A 515 -12.99 6.70 -7.85
CA CYS A 515 -13.40 7.67 -6.83
C CYS A 515 -14.06 8.90 -7.44
N THR A 516 -13.64 9.31 -8.64
CA THR A 516 -14.26 10.45 -9.34
C THR A 516 -15.59 10.09 -10.00
N ALA A 517 -15.72 8.86 -10.51
CA ALA A 517 -16.97 8.38 -11.10
C ALA A 517 -18.10 8.31 -10.06
N PHE A 518 -17.75 7.97 -8.82
CA PHE A 518 -18.69 7.65 -7.74
C PHE A 518 -18.47 8.45 -6.46
N ALA A 519 -17.99 9.70 -6.58
CA ALA A 519 -17.65 10.55 -5.44
C ALA A 519 -18.79 10.71 -4.42
N ASP A 520 -20.06 10.68 -4.86
CA ASP A 520 -21.24 10.89 -4.01
C ASP A 520 -22.06 9.61 -3.75
N ARG A 521 -21.48 8.42 -3.98
CA ARG A 521 -22.18 7.13 -3.89
C ARG A 521 -21.56 6.20 -2.86
N GLU A 522 -22.32 5.77 -1.86
CA GLU A 522 -21.86 4.80 -0.83
C GLU A 522 -22.13 3.33 -1.23
N ASP A 523 -22.96 3.11 -2.24
CA ASP A 523 -23.44 1.80 -2.73
C ASP A 523 -22.56 1.22 -3.84
N VAL A 524 -21.29 1.61 -3.91
CA VAL A 524 -20.30 1.08 -4.87
C VAL A 524 -18.99 0.74 -4.17
N THR A 525 -18.43 -0.41 -4.53
CA THR A 525 -17.18 -0.91 -3.97
C THR A 525 -16.18 -1.20 -5.08
N LEU A 526 -14.97 -0.64 -5.00
CA LEU A 526 -13.81 -1.09 -5.76
C LEU A 526 -12.94 -1.98 -4.87
N LEU A 527 -12.73 -3.24 -5.26
CA LEU A 527 -11.80 -4.16 -4.62
C LEU A 527 -10.53 -4.32 -5.46
N LEU A 528 -9.39 -4.12 -4.82
CA LEU A 528 -8.06 -4.37 -5.39
C LEU A 528 -7.40 -5.54 -4.69
N LYS A 529 -7.22 -6.66 -5.39
CA LYS A 529 -6.39 -7.76 -4.89
C LYS A 529 -4.95 -7.53 -5.32
N MET A 530 -4.06 -7.29 -4.35
CA MET A 530 -2.65 -7.03 -4.61
C MET A 530 -1.84 -8.34 -4.61
N THR A 531 -1.17 -8.65 -5.71
CA THR A 531 -0.32 -9.84 -5.88
C THR A 531 1.16 -9.49 -5.66
N HIS A 532 1.53 -9.34 -4.39
CA HIS A 532 2.90 -9.07 -3.96
C HIS A 532 3.11 -9.70 -2.58
N ASN A 533 4.33 -10.18 -2.29
CA ASN A 533 4.68 -10.77 -0.99
C ASN A 533 4.78 -9.74 0.15
N LEU A 534 5.18 -8.50 -0.17
CA LEU A 534 5.35 -7.41 0.79
C LEU A 534 4.27 -6.31 0.65
N GLN A 535 3.46 -6.07 1.69
CA GLN A 535 2.44 -5.00 1.68
C GLN A 535 3.05 -3.60 1.57
N ARG A 536 4.21 -3.38 2.22
CA ARG A 536 4.97 -2.12 2.17
C ARG A 536 5.32 -1.65 0.75
N SER A 537 5.28 -2.56 -0.22
CA SER A 537 5.63 -2.26 -1.61
C SER A 537 4.72 -1.20 -2.25
N TYR A 538 3.48 -1.04 -1.79
CA TYR A 538 2.49 -0.14 -2.41
C TYR A 538 1.65 0.66 -1.42
N ILE A 539 1.57 0.23 -0.16
CA ILE A 539 0.64 0.82 0.81
C ILE A 539 0.86 2.32 1.00
N PHE A 540 2.10 2.79 0.87
CA PHE A 540 2.44 4.21 0.97
C PHE A 540 1.93 5.02 -0.21
N GLU A 541 2.08 4.52 -1.44
CA GLU A 541 1.52 5.15 -2.62
C GLU A 541 -0.01 5.15 -2.57
N LEU A 542 -0.63 4.10 -1.99
CA LEU A 542 -2.08 4.07 -1.77
C LEU A 542 -2.51 5.21 -0.83
N HIS A 543 -1.84 5.39 0.31
CA HIS A 543 -2.14 6.51 1.22
C HIS A 543 -1.96 7.87 0.57
N LYS A 544 -0.84 8.07 -0.15
CA LYS A 544 -0.56 9.32 -0.87
C LYS A 544 -1.67 9.60 -1.89
N LEU A 545 -2.12 8.57 -2.61
CA LEU A 545 -3.23 8.70 -3.54
C LEU A 545 -4.51 9.11 -2.79
N MET A 546 -4.88 8.39 -1.73
CA MET A 546 -6.08 8.68 -0.94
C MET A 546 -6.10 10.12 -0.39
N GLN A 547 -4.95 10.65 0.05
CA GLN A 547 -4.84 12.04 0.55
C GLN A 547 -4.97 13.10 -0.55
N ARG A 548 -4.58 12.77 -1.77
CA ARG A 548 -4.61 13.70 -2.91
C ARG A 548 -5.95 13.72 -3.64
N LEU A 549 -6.81 12.72 -3.41
CA LEU A 549 -8.13 12.68 -4.01
C LEU A 549 -9.05 13.68 -3.30
N PRO A 550 -9.97 14.34 -4.04
CA PRO A 550 -11.10 15.04 -3.43
C PRO A 550 -11.91 14.12 -2.53
N SER A 551 -12.76 14.68 -1.65
CA SER A 551 -13.63 13.87 -0.80
C SER A 551 -14.52 12.93 -1.64
N PHE A 552 -14.64 11.68 -1.20
CA PHE A 552 -15.43 10.65 -1.89
C PHE A 552 -16.15 9.72 -0.89
N ALA A 553 -17.40 9.38 -1.21
CA ALA A 553 -18.28 8.51 -0.44
C ALA A 553 -18.07 7.03 -0.78
N CYS A 554 -17.72 6.72 -2.04
CA CYS A 554 -17.52 5.34 -2.50
C CYS A 554 -16.48 4.58 -1.68
N ARG A 555 -16.59 3.26 -1.74
CA ARG A 555 -15.75 2.36 -0.96
C ARG A 555 -14.63 1.81 -1.83
N VAL A 556 -13.39 2.02 -1.41
CA VAL A 556 -12.22 1.31 -1.92
C VAL A 556 -11.74 0.32 -0.87
N VAL A 557 -11.50 -0.92 -1.29
CA VAL A 557 -10.97 -2.01 -0.48
C VAL A 557 -9.72 -2.57 -1.15
N VAL A 558 -8.63 -2.72 -0.40
CA VAL A 558 -7.40 -3.33 -0.89
C VAL A 558 -7.06 -4.56 -0.05
N VAL A 559 -6.96 -5.70 -0.73
CA VAL A 559 -6.72 -7.01 -0.12
C VAL A 559 -5.27 -7.45 -0.35
N HIS A 560 -4.52 -7.54 0.74
CA HIS A 560 -3.18 -8.11 0.79
C HIS A 560 -3.20 -9.46 1.50
N GLY A 561 -2.46 -10.44 1.01
CA GLY A 561 -2.47 -11.80 1.56
C GLY A 561 -3.07 -12.83 0.61
N PHE A 562 -3.30 -14.03 1.11
CA PHE A 562 -3.71 -15.17 0.31
C PHE A 562 -5.25 -15.27 0.29
N LEU A 563 -5.78 -15.59 -0.89
CA LEU A 563 -7.14 -16.09 -1.04
C LEU A 563 -6.96 -17.51 -1.55
N ASP A 564 -7.50 -18.49 -0.84
CA ASP A 564 -7.53 -19.85 -1.35
C ASP A 564 -8.51 -19.95 -2.53
N GLU A 565 -8.59 -21.13 -3.15
CA GLU A 565 -9.41 -21.33 -4.34
C GLU A 565 -10.91 -21.09 -4.08
N GLU A 566 -11.39 -21.41 -2.87
CA GLU A 566 -12.78 -21.18 -2.49
C GLU A 566 -13.04 -19.68 -2.28
N ASP A 567 -12.20 -18.99 -1.51
CA ASP A 567 -12.33 -17.56 -1.24
C ASP A 567 -12.13 -16.69 -2.50
N TYR A 568 -11.23 -17.12 -3.40
CA TYR A 568 -11.05 -16.46 -4.69
C TYR A 568 -12.27 -16.69 -5.60
N GLY A 569 -12.84 -17.89 -5.59
CA GLY A 569 -14.11 -18.18 -6.23
C GLY A 569 -15.25 -17.32 -5.68
N GLU A 570 -15.33 -17.14 -4.35
CA GLU A 570 -16.26 -16.20 -3.72
C GLU A 570 -16.07 -14.78 -4.22
N LEU A 571 -14.83 -14.30 -4.26
CA LEU A 571 -14.53 -12.96 -4.80
C LEU A 571 -15.09 -12.81 -6.22
N ILE A 572 -14.80 -13.76 -7.12
CA ILE A 572 -15.34 -13.72 -8.49
C ILE A 572 -16.87 -13.66 -8.46
N ARG A 573 -17.53 -14.51 -7.68
CA ARG A 573 -19.00 -14.55 -7.61
C ARG A 573 -19.61 -13.24 -7.11
N ARG A 574 -18.95 -12.56 -6.16
CA ARG A 574 -19.39 -11.29 -5.58
C ARG A 574 -19.04 -10.05 -6.41
N THR A 575 -18.19 -10.18 -7.41
CA THR A 575 -17.87 -9.11 -8.35
C THR A 575 -18.95 -8.96 -9.42
N ASP A 576 -19.30 -7.73 -9.79
CA ASP A 576 -20.21 -7.43 -10.89
C ASP A 576 -19.46 -7.13 -12.19
N PHE A 577 -18.32 -6.43 -12.09
CA PHE A 577 -17.44 -6.13 -13.22
C PHE A 577 -15.97 -6.32 -12.87
N TYR A 578 -15.20 -6.90 -13.79
CA TYR A 578 -13.74 -6.84 -13.73
C TYR A 578 -13.24 -5.59 -14.44
N VAL A 579 -12.25 -4.88 -13.86
CA VAL A 579 -11.69 -3.68 -14.47
C VAL A 579 -10.20 -3.88 -14.75
N ASN A 580 -9.78 -3.62 -15.98
CA ASN A 580 -8.39 -3.61 -16.39
C ASN A 580 -8.07 -2.23 -16.99
N VAL A 581 -7.05 -1.53 -16.49
CA VAL A 581 -6.58 -0.26 -17.06
C VAL A 581 -5.09 -0.32 -17.40
N SER A 582 -4.60 -1.52 -17.68
CA SER A 582 -3.20 -1.75 -17.97
C SER A 582 -2.76 -1.03 -19.24
N LYS A 583 -1.56 -0.46 -19.25
CA LYS A 583 -0.90 0.18 -20.40
C LYS A 583 -0.54 -0.83 -21.50
N ALA A 584 -0.35 -2.09 -21.13
CA ALA A 584 -0.04 -3.20 -22.02
C ALA A 584 -0.24 -4.52 -21.26
N GLU A 585 -0.78 -5.55 -21.91
CA GLU A 585 -0.92 -6.91 -21.35
C GLU A 585 -0.46 -7.98 -22.34
N GLY A 586 0.34 -8.93 -21.86
CA GLY A 586 0.79 -10.08 -22.65
C GLY A 586 -0.23 -11.21 -22.60
N LEU A 587 -0.92 -11.28 -21.47
CA LEU A 587 -2.18 -11.98 -21.20
C LEU A 587 -2.70 -11.49 -19.84
N CYS A 588 -4.01 -11.51 -19.60
CA CYS A 588 -4.58 -11.18 -18.29
C CYS A 588 -5.38 -12.38 -17.75
N ILE A 589 -4.69 -13.31 -17.06
CA ILE A 589 -5.32 -14.51 -16.48
C ILE A 589 -6.49 -14.13 -15.55
N PRO A 590 -6.37 -13.16 -14.61
CA PRO A 590 -7.50 -12.81 -13.76
C PRO A 590 -8.72 -12.30 -14.54
N LEU A 591 -8.53 -11.48 -15.56
CA LEU A 591 -9.65 -11.03 -16.38
C LEU A 591 -10.36 -12.23 -17.05
N MET A 592 -9.61 -13.17 -17.61
CA MET A 592 -10.17 -14.37 -18.24
C MET A 592 -10.92 -15.27 -17.24
N GLU A 593 -10.44 -15.40 -16.00
CA GLU A 593 -11.13 -16.14 -14.93
C GLU A 593 -12.51 -15.53 -14.63
N PHE A 594 -12.56 -14.21 -14.48
CA PHE A 594 -13.80 -13.49 -14.18
C PHE A 594 -14.77 -13.54 -15.36
N MET A 595 -14.28 -13.34 -16.59
CA MET A 595 -15.08 -13.48 -17.81
C MET A 595 -15.62 -14.90 -17.98
N SER A 596 -14.85 -15.92 -17.62
CA SER A 596 -15.29 -17.32 -17.65
C SER A 596 -16.46 -17.54 -16.72
N CYS A 597 -16.59 -16.76 -15.64
CA CYS A 597 -17.72 -16.77 -14.73
C CYS A 597 -18.80 -15.73 -15.07
N GLY A 598 -18.81 -15.23 -16.31
CA GLY A 598 -19.82 -14.32 -16.82
C GLY A 598 -19.73 -12.90 -16.27
N LYS A 599 -18.56 -12.47 -15.76
CA LYS A 599 -18.33 -11.10 -15.29
C LYS A 599 -17.78 -10.24 -16.44
N PRO A 600 -18.52 -9.22 -16.91
CA PRO A 600 -18.04 -8.38 -18.00
C PRO A 600 -16.84 -7.53 -17.62
N ALA A 601 -16.10 -7.11 -18.65
CA ALA A 601 -14.89 -6.29 -18.50
C ALA A 601 -15.16 -4.80 -18.71
N LEU A 602 -14.51 -3.94 -17.91
CA LEU A 602 -14.19 -2.56 -18.27
C LEU A 602 -12.71 -2.52 -18.59
N ALA A 603 -12.36 -2.38 -19.87
CA ALA A 603 -10.98 -2.53 -20.28
C ALA A 603 -10.66 -1.79 -21.58
N PRO A 604 -9.40 -1.37 -21.76
CA PRO A 604 -8.96 -0.93 -23.06
C PRO A 604 -8.80 -2.12 -24.00
N ARG A 605 -9.02 -1.90 -25.30
CA ARG A 605 -8.90 -2.93 -26.33
C ARG A 605 -7.59 -2.77 -27.09
N HIS A 606 -6.50 -3.18 -26.47
CA HIS A 606 -5.17 -3.21 -27.09
C HIS A 606 -4.37 -4.45 -26.64
N THR A 607 -3.24 -4.68 -27.30
CA THR A 607 -2.32 -5.79 -26.96
C THR A 607 -3.06 -7.14 -26.93
N SER A 608 -2.77 -8.03 -25.98
CA SER A 608 -3.46 -9.33 -25.88
C SER A 608 -4.96 -9.24 -25.57
N LEU A 609 -5.45 -8.12 -25.04
CA LEU A 609 -6.86 -7.96 -24.70
C LEU A 609 -7.76 -7.98 -25.95
N LEU A 610 -7.22 -7.59 -27.12
CA LEU A 610 -7.94 -7.64 -28.39
C LEU A 610 -8.31 -9.05 -28.85
N ASP A 611 -7.61 -10.07 -28.37
CA ASP A 611 -7.83 -11.45 -28.81
C ASP A 611 -9.17 -12.01 -28.30
N TYR A 612 -9.75 -11.40 -27.27
CA TYR A 612 -10.98 -11.89 -26.64
C TYR A 612 -11.95 -10.80 -26.13
N LEU A 613 -11.61 -9.51 -26.20
CA LEU A 613 -12.53 -8.42 -25.85
C LEU A 613 -13.18 -7.78 -27.08
N ASP A 614 -14.50 -7.64 -27.02
CA ASP A 614 -15.32 -7.00 -28.05
C ASP A 614 -16.49 -6.21 -27.44
N ASP A 615 -17.33 -5.59 -28.29
CA ASP A 615 -18.51 -4.81 -27.85
C ASP A 615 -19.61 -5.65 -27.21
N ALA A 616 -19.62 -6.97 -27.44
CA ALA A 616 -20.61 -7.85 -26.88
C ALA A 616 -20.28 -8.21 -25.42
N ASN A 617 -19.00 -8.26 -25.04
CA ASN A 617 -18.55 -8.76 -23.74
C ASN A 617 -17.87 -7.73 -22.81
N SER A 618 -17.63 -6.51 -23.31
CA SER A 618 -16.88 -5.48 -22.57
C SER A 618 -17.37 -4.06 -22.83
N ILE A 619 -17.15 -3.18 -21.85
CA ILE A 619 -17.23 -1.73 -22.01
C ILE A 619 -15.81 -1.22 -22.28
N ALA A 620 -15.60 -0.68 -23.48
CA ALA A 620 -14.30 -0.21 -23.91
C ALA A 620 -13.85 1.05 -23.13
N ILE A 621 -12.55 1.09 -22.82
CA ILE A 621 -11.83 2.27 -22.34
C ILE A 621 -10.89 2.72 -23.47
N GLU A 622 -10.91 4.00 -23.80
CA GLU A 622 -10.05 4.56 -24.83
C GLU A 622 -8.58 4.57 -24.38
N ALA A 623 -7.68 4.30 -25.32
CA ALA A 623 -6.24 4.38 -25.10
C ALA A 623 -5.53 4.75 -26.40
N THR A 624 -4.40 5.44 -26.29
CA THR A 624 -3.57 5.87 -27.42
C THR A 624 -2.15 5.35 -27.26
N THR A 625 -1.47 5.02 -28.35
CA THR A 625 -0.07 4.56 -28.30
C THR A 625 0.88 5.65 -27.82
N GLU A 626 1.89 5.26 -27.04
CA GLU A 626 3.01 6.12 -26.64
C GLU A 626 4.35 5.35 -26.69
N PRO A 627 5.48 6.01 -27.00
CA PRO A 627 6.80 5.38 -26.94
C PRO A 627 7.17 4.96 -25.51
N CYS A 628 7.81 3.80 -25.36
CA CYS A 628 8.36 3.32 -24.09
C CYS A 628 9.66 2.53 -24.26
N ILE A 629 10.26 2.21 -23.11
CA ILE A 629 11.46 1.38 -23.01
C ILE A 629 11.10 -0.10 -23.06
N TRP A 630 12.07 -0.97 -23.36
CA TRP A 630 11.92 -2.39 -23.00
C TRP A 630 12.08 -2.54 -21.48
N PRO A 631 11.25 -3.39 -20.82
CA PRO A 631 11.22 -3.45 -19.35
C PRO A 631 12.54 -3.79 -18.65
N HIS A 632 13.43 -4.52 -19.32
CA HIS A 632 14.72 -4.97 -18.79
C HIS A 632 15.92 -4.25 -19.43
N ASP A 633 15.68 -3.20 -20.21
CA ASP A 633 16.74 -2.37 -20.78
C ASP A 633 17.12 -1.25 -19.82
N GLU A 634 18.23 -1.45 -19.10
CA GLU A 634 18.78 -0.50 -18.12
C GLU A 634 19.21 0.84 -18.74
N ARG A 635 19.39 0.90 -20.07
CA ARG A 635 19.72 2.15 -20.78
C ARG A 635 18.52 3.12 -20.83
N ALA A 636 17.31 2.61 -20.56
CA ALA A 636 16.06 3.34 -20.60
C ALA A 636 15.81 4.06 -21.94
N VAL A 637 16.15 3.39 -23.05
CA VAL A 637 16.01 3.96 -24.39
C VAL A 637 14.63 3.63 -24.97
N LEU A 638 13.94 4.64 -25.53
CA LEU A 638 12.64 4.46 -26.15
C LEU A 638 12.78 3.64 -27.45
N ARG A 639 12.29 2.39 -27.43
CA ARG A 639 12.48 1.40 -28.51
C ARG A 639 11.20 0.67 -28.91
N THR A 640 10.15 0.75 -28.13
CA THR A 640 8.89 0.06 -28.39
C THR A 640 7.72 0.97 -28.04
N LEU A 641 6.49 0.47 -28.21
CA LEU A 641 5.27 1.20 -27.85
C LEU A 641 4.52 0.48 -26.73
N GLN A 642 3.87 1.28 -25.89
CA GLN A 642 2.80 0.89 -24.98
C GLN A 642 1.58 1.80 -25.22
N TYR A 643 0.56 1.70 -24.37
CA TYR A 643 -0.63 2.52 -24.46
C TYR A 643 -0.83 3.42 -23.24
N ARG A 644 -1.20 4.67 -23.51
CA ARG A 644 -1.72 5.62 -22.55
C ARG A 644 -3.23 5.49 -22.47
N VAL A 645 -3.71 4.93 -21.38
CA VAL A 645 -5.16 4.79 -21.10
C VAL A 645 -5.76 6.15 -20.75
N SER A 646 -6.92 6.48 -21.32
CA SER A 646 -7.65 7.73 -21.02
C SER A 646 -8.34 7.63 -19.66
N TRP A 647 -8.01 8.58 -18.79
CA TRP A 647 -8.65 8.71 -17.49
C TRP A 647 -10.13 9.10 -17.65
N GLU A 648 -10.45 10.02 -18.56
CA GLU A 648 -11.80 10.50 -18.85
C GLU A 648 -12.70 9.36 -19.35
N SER A 649 -12.18 8.55 -20.28
CA SER A 649 -12.88 7.38 -20.80
C SER A 649 -13.08 6.32 -19.72
N THR A 650 -12.12 6.15 -18.80
CA THR A 650 -12.25 5.25 -17.64
C THR A 650 -13.39 5.70 -16.72
N VAL A 651 -13.48 6.99 -16.40
CA VAL A 651 -14.59 7.57 -15.61
C VAL A 651 -15.93 7.34 -16.32
N ALA A 652 -15.99 7.55 -17.63
CA ALA A 652 -17.19 7.32 -18.43
C ALA A 652 -17.60 5.83 -18.45
N ALA A 653 -16.63 4.92 -18.57
CA ALA A 653 -16.87 3.48 -18.54
C ALA A 653 -17.45 3.03 -17.20
N PHE A 654 -16.94 3.54 -16.08
CA PHE A 654 -17.52 3.31 -14.75
C PHE A 654 -18.99 3.74 -14.68
N ARG A 655 -19.29 5.00 -15.04
CA ARG A 655 -20.67 5.52 -15.03
C ARG A 655 -21.60 4.72 -15.95
N ARG A 656 -21.13 4.37 -17.15
CA ARG A 656 -21.89 3.56 -18.11
C ARG A 656 -22.16 2.16 -17.57
N SER A 657 -21.16 1.49 -17.00
CA SER A 657 -21.32 0.15 -16.43
C SER A 657 -22.33 0.12 -15.29
N PHE A 658 -22.31 1.14 -14.43
CA PHE A 658 -23.26 1.29 -13.33
C PHE A 658 -24.69 1.45 -13.86
N SER A 659 -24.86 2.33 -14.86
CA SER A 659 -26.16 2.55 -15.50
C SER A 659 -26.67 1.26 -16.17
N VAL A 660 -25.82 0.55 -16.92
CA VAL A 660 -26.18 -0.74 -17.55
C VAL A 660 -26.59 -1.78 -16.51
N TYR A 661 -25.88 -1.87 -15.38
CA TYR A 661 -26.19 -2.86 -14.34
C TYR A 661 -27.55 -2.62 -13.68
N HIS A 662 -27.88 -1.36 -13.36
CA HIS A 662 -29.10 -1.02 -12.61
C HIS A 662 -30.31 -0.70 -13.50
N GLU A 663 -30.09 -0.05 -14.64
CA GLU A 663 -31.16 0.46 -15.50
C GLU A 663 -31.45 -0.47 -16.70
N ASP A 664 -30.47 -1.29 -17.12
CA ASP A 664 -30.64 -2.29 -18.20
C ASP A 664 -30.07 -3.69 -17.85
N PRO A 665 -30.67 -4.39 -16.87
CA PRO A 665 -30.20 -5.71 -16.43
C PRO A 665 -30.18 -6.77 -17.55
N GLN A 666 -31.00 -6.61 -18.60
CA GLN A 666 -31.02 -7.54 -19.73
C GLN A 666 -29.76 -7.39 -20.58
N SER A 667 -29.31 -6.16 -20.84
CA SER A 667 -28.04 -5.94 -21.52
C SER A 667 -26.85 -6.40 -20.68
N TYR A 668 -26.86 -6.18 -19.36
CA TYR A 668 -25.83 -6.74 -18.48
C TYR A 668 -25.75 -8.27 -18.57
N ARG A 669 -26.90 -8.98 -18.47
CA ARG A 669 -26.94 -10.45 -18.61
C ARG A 669 -26.44 -10.94 -19.96
N ARG A 670 -26.79 -10.26 -21.05
CA ARG A 670 -26.28 -10.58 -22.39
C ARG A 670 -24.76 -10.39 -22.47
N MET A 671 -24.25 -9.33 -21.87
CA MET A 671 -22.81 -9.05 -21.82
C MET A 671 -22.05 -10.13 -21.03
N GLY A 672 -22.59 -10.57 -19.89
CA GLY A 672 -22.03 -11.66 -19.10
C GLY A 672 -22.05 -13.00 -19.85
N ALA A 673 -23.15 -13.33 -20.53
CA ALA A 673 -23.25 -14.53 -21.34
C ALA A 673 -22.22 -14.53 -22.50
N ALA A 674 -22.08 -13.40 -23.20
CA ALA A 674 -21.10 -13.23 -24.26
C ALA A 674 -19.65 -13.39 -23.74
N ALA A 675 -19.34 -12.87 -22.55
CA ALA A 675 -18.04 -13.05 -21.93
C ALA A 675 -17.72 -14.53 -21.67
N ALA A 676 -18.65 -15.28 -21.09
CA ALA A 676 -18.47 -16.71 -20.81
C ALA A 676 -18.37 -17.53 -22.10
N GLU A 677 -19.20 -17.26 -23.10
CA GLU A 677 -19.17 -17.95 -24.40
C GLU A 677 -17.85 -17.71 -25.14
N THR A 678 -17.33 -16.47 -25.11
CA THR A 678 -16.03 -16.16 -25.69
C THR A 678 -14.90 -16.88 -24.98
N MET A 679 -14.91 -16.97 -23.63
CA MET A 679 -13.91 -17.74 -22.89
C MET A 679 -13.99 -19.24 -23.20
N ALA A 680 -15.19 -19.83 -23.27
CA ALA A 680 -15.34 -21.24 -23.62
C ALA A 680 -14.69 -21.59 -24.97
N ARG A 681 -14.84 -20.70 -25.97
CA ARG A 681 -14.19 -20.88 -27.28
C ARG A 681 -12.71 -20.57 -27.27
N TYR A 682 -12.30 -19.50 -26.59
CA TYR A 682 -10.94 -18.99 -26.64
C TYR A 682 -9.98 -19.84 -25.80
N CYS A 683 -10.34 -20.17 -24.56
CA CYS A 683 -9.45 -20.82 -23.58
C CYS A 683 -9.92 -22.22 -23.13
N GLY A 684 -10.76 -22.89 -23.92
CA GLY A 684 -11.11 -24.30 -23.72
C GLY A 684 -9.91 -25.23 -23.96
N ILE A 685 -9.71 -26.20 -23.06
CA ILE A 685 -8.52 -27.07 -23.09
C ILE A 685 -8.41 -27.89 -24.38
N ASP A 686 -9.52 -28.35 -24.96
CA ASP A 686 -9.52 -29.17 -26.17
C ASP A 686 -8.92 -28.41 -27.37
N GLY A 687 -9.33 -27.16 -27.57
CA GLY A 687 -8.82 -26.31 -28.64
C GLY A 687 -7.35 -25.94 -28.45
N VAL A 688 -6.97 -25.62 -27.21
CA VAL A 688 -5.58 -25.30 -26.84
C VAL A 688 -4.67 -26.52 -27.07
N THR A 689 -5.05 -27.70 -26.58
CA THR A 689 -4.30 -28.95 -26.74
C THR A 689 -4.15 -29.31 -28.22
N ALA A 690 -5.22 -29.24 -29.01
CA ALA A 690 -5.16 -29.52 -30.44
C ALA A 690 -4.22 -28.57 -31.19
N GLY A 691 -4.26 -27.27 -30.88
CA GLY A 691 -3.39 -26.27 -31.47
C GLY A 691 -1.91 -26.48 -31.14
N ILE A 692 -1.59 -26.79 -29.87
CA ILE A 692 -0.21 -27.09 -29.45
C ILE A 692 0.30 -28.36 -30.14
N GLY A 693 -0.49 -29.45 -30.15
CA GLY A 693 -0.09 -30.72 -30.76
C GLY A 693 0.24 -30.57 -32.24
N ALA A 694 -0.68 -29.99 -33.02
CA ALA A 694 -0.48 -29.78 -34.46
C ALA A 694 0.75 -28.90 -34.76
N PHE A 695 0.97 -27.85 -33.97
CA PHE A 695 2.13 -26.97 -34.13
C PHE A 695 3.45 -27.67 -33.85
N LEU A 696 3.54 -28.45 -32.77
CA LEU A 696 4.77 -29.16 -32.41
C LEU A 696 5.08 -30.32 -33.38
N ASP A 697 4.07 -30.95 -33.96
CA ASP A 697 4.29 -31.98 -34.98
C ASP A 697 4.85 -31.39 -36.29
N ASP A 698 4.40 -30.20 -36.68
CA ASP A 698 4.93 -29.48 -37.85
C ASP A 698 6.33 -28.89 -37.59
N ALA A 699 6.52 -28.24 -36.44
CA ALA A 699 7.74 -27.50 -36.14
C ALA A 699 8.91 -28.38 -35.64
N LEU A 700 8.64 -29.58 -35.13
CA LEU A 700 9.65 -30.51 -34.61
C LEU A 700 9.51 -31.88 -35.29
N PRO A 701 9.77 -32.01 -36.61
CA PRO A 701 9.60 -33.27 -37.31
C PRO A 701 10.43 -34.37 -36.64
N GLY A 702 9.82 -35.56 -36.49
CA GLY A 702 10.51 -36.73 -35.95
C GLY A 702 11.73 -37.05 -36.81
N GLY A 703 12.92 -37.11 -36.19
CA GLY A 703 14.16 -37.39 -36.90
C GLY A 703 14.19 -38.82 -37.41
N ASP A 704 13.68 -39.03 -38.62
CA ASP A 704 13.89 -40.19 -39.51
C ASP A 704 14.46 -39.70 -40.87
N GLU A 705 15.43 -38.78 -40.84
CA GLU A 705 16.37 -38.55 -41.96
C GLU A 705 17.82 -38.69 -41.51
#